data_AF-A0AAJ7TVR8-F1
#
_entry.id   AF-A0AAJ7TVR8-F1
#
_cell.length_a   1.000
_cell.length_b   1.000
_cell.length_c   1.000
_cell.angle_alpha   90.00
_cell.angle_beta   90.00
_cell.angle_gamma   90.00
#
_symmetry.space_group_name_H-M   'P 1'
#
loop_
_entity.id
_entity.type
_entity.pdbx_description
1 polymer ?
#
loop_
_entity_poly.entity_id
_entity_poly.type
_entity_poly.pdbx_seq_one_letter_code
_entity_poly.pdbx_strand_id
1 'polypeptide(L)'
;METESSRPSQGVVPSLCPHSAVSRRARFVNLRNIETGHEFRDTLHLQGNKPVSCMGGICKGSIMSPEELTCPSRASPKPRAELLEEAQKFITQYYSSIKRQDSDAHTERLTEVARAVEESGTYSLTDTELIYGAKTAWRNAARCIGRIQWSKLQLFDARHCNTASDMFTYICNHIKYATNRGNIRSAITVFRQRMDGQHDFRVWNSQLISYAGYRQPDGSVLGDPAYVEFTELCVELGWQPPRTRFDVLPMVLQGNGEPELFVLPPELVLEVPIRHPKYDWFVDMGLRWYAVPAVANMALEVGGLEFTACPFNGWYMGTEIGLRDFCDTGRLNVIQDVGKRLGLDTGNVTSLWKDQAAVEINIAVLHSYQSDKVTIVDHHTAAESFLKHMENEYQARGGCPADWVWIVPPMSSSLTPAFHQEMLNYTLSPSFLYQPAPWKTWKSANKKKVISFKKLAEAVKFSAKLMGQAMARRVKATVLYATETGKSQAYAKTLCEIFLHAFDAKVVCMQDYDTVDLEHEALVLVVTSTFGNGDPPENGERFSSTLMAMLQQHSTAEEQPKSYKVRFNSVSSGKDVPPSSQETSGSGTGGGAASGERERLQSAGPLANVRFSVFGLGSRAYPHFAAFGHAVDALLGDLGGERILRIGEGDELGGQEEAFRTWARRVFQAACDVFCVGDDVNMDKVANSLVRSERAWRPDRYRLVPASEAPDLITALFKIHKRKISSAPLISRENLQSSKSSRSTVLVRLDVHGLPELSYEPGDHLGVFPSNRDELVHELLARLQDASPATQTVLLQVSQERDTPFGTVSEWQAEGRLPSCSLAQAFSHFLDITTPPSPQLLLHFAGLTDDEEERKRLHLLAKGQQAYEEWKWKGNPSVLEALCEFPGVRVPASLLVSQLPLLQPRYYSISSSPRAQPGQIHATVAVVSYRTDGENGPLHHGVCSSWFSHIEPGHSVPCFVRPASGFRLPSDPSLPCILIGPGTGIAPFRGFWQDRLHDIEHRGVHPCGMMLLFGCRERDVDHIYRDETELARSKGVFSEVHTAYSREPSTPKVYVQDLLRERLGAQVFSVLQERGGHLYVCGDVTMAGDVLKTVQQVLSQHGNISLEKAGQIVSRLRDEGRYHEDIFGVTLRTFEVTTRLRSASIAQSDKEHEEQVQRENNLADEKIQNPN
;
A
#
# COMPACT_ATOMS: atom_id res chain seq x y z
N MET A 1 -58.13 -32.09 -55.54
CA MET A 1 -58.38 -32.91 -56.74
C MET A 1 -57.07 -33.58 -57.08
N GLU A 2 -57.11 -34.88 -57.37
CA GLU A 2 -56.07 -35.75 -57.96
C GLU A 2 -54.70 -35.78 -57.22
N THR A 3 -54.29 -36.82 -56.48
CA THR A 3 -53.92 -38.22 -56.86
C THR A 3 -52.79 -38.28 -57.90
N GLU A 4 -51.71 -39.06 -57.74
CA GLU A 4 -51.58 -40.38 -57.09
C GLU A 4 -50.10 -40.72 -56.72
N SER A 5 -49.88 -41.46 -55.60
CA SER A 5 -48.90 -42.58 -55.38
C SER A 5 -47.39 -42.46 -55.79
N SER A 6 -46.41 -43.29 -55.41
CA SER A 6 -46.11 -44.31 -54.37
C SER A 6 -44.62 -44.72 -54.56
N ARG A 7 -43.84 -45.41 -53.69
CA ARG A 7 -43.89 -45.92 -52.28
C ARG A 7 -42.40 -46.02 -51.77
N PRO A 8 -42.04 -46.61 -50.60
CA PRO A 8 -40.80 -46.25 -49.87
C PRO A 8 -39.71 -47.36 -49.79
N SER A 9 -38.56 -47.03 -49.19
CA SER A 9 -37.92 -47.86 -48.13
C SER A 9 -36.73 -47.17 -47.44
N GLN A 10 -36.44 -47.58 -46.21
CA GLN A 10 -35.27 -47.16 -45.42
C GLN A 10 -34.06 -48.08 -45.69
N GLY A 11 -32.83 -47.58 -45.46
CA GLY A 11 -31.83 -48.37 -44.73
C GLY A 11 -30.41 -48.49 -45.31
N VAL A 12 -29.46 -48.43 -44.37
CA VAL A 12 -28.09 -49.02 -44.38
C VAL A 12 -26.96 -48.25 -45.09
N VAL A 13 -26.34 -47.38 -44.28
CA VAL A 13 -24.91 -46.94 -44.23
C VAL A 13 -24.03 -48.11 -43.71
N PRO A 14 -22.67 -48.23 -43.86
CA PRO A 14 -21.62 -47.29 -44.32
C PRO A 14 -20.54 -47.82 -45.32
N SER A 15 -19.68 -46.93 -45.85
CA SER A 15 -18.20 -47.01 -45.64
C SER A 15 -17.39 -45.81 -46.22
N LEU A 16 -16.82 -45.02 -45.30
CA LEU A 16 -15.47 -44.40 -45.30
C LEU A 16 -14.78 -43.92 -46.61
N CYS A 17 -14.87 -42.59 -46.84
CA CYS A 17 -13.76 -41.64 -47.13
C CYS A 17 -12.83 -41.79 -48.37
N PRO A 18 -12.09 -40.72 -48.78
CA PRO A 18 -12.26 -39.27 -48.51
C PRO A 18 -12.18 -38.37 -49.76
N HIS A 19 -12.92 -37.25 -49.80
CA HIS A 19 -12.53 -36.10 -50.64
C HIS A 19 -12.88 -34.73 -50.02
N SER A 20 -11.83 -34.06 -49.55
CA SER A 20 -11.62 -32.61 -49.50
C SER A 20 -12.83 -31.66 -49.47
N ALA A 21 -13.22 -31.22 -48.27
CA ALA A 21 -13.85 -29.91 -48.09
C ALA A 21 -12.76 -28.87 -47.74
N VAL A 22 -12.64 -27.81 -48.53
CA VAL A 22 -11.63 -26.76 -48.33
C VAL A 22 -11.95 -25.94 -47.09
N SER A 23 -11.09 -26.01 -46.07
CA SER A 23 -11.13 -25.11 -44.91
C SER A 23 -10.96 -23.66 -45.37
N ARG A 24 -11.99 -22.83 -45.16
CA ARG A 24 -11.88 -21.37 -45.26
C ARG A 24 -11.00 -20.89 -44.10
N ARG A 25 -9.69 -20.73 -44.34
CA ARG A 25 -8.78 -20.04 -43.41
C ARG A 25 -9.42 -18.72 -42.96
N ALA A 26 -9.47 -18.49 -41.65
CA ALA A 26 -9.90 -17.22 -41.09
C ALA A 26 -9.08 -16.08 -41.71
N ARG A 27 -9.77 -15.12 -42.34
CA ARG A 27 -9.13 -13.96 -42.96
C ARG A 27 -9.04 -12.85 -41.93
N PHE A 28 -7.88 -12.76 -41.28
CA PHE A 28 -7.51 -11.58 -40.51
C PHE A 28 -7.56 -10.32 -41.39
N VAL A 29 -7.89 -9.18 -40.80
CA VAL A 29 -8.02 -7.91 -41.52
C VAL A 29 -6.81 -7.05 -41.23
N ASN A 30 -6.14 -6.56 -42.29
CA ASN A 30 -5.13 -5.51 -42.14
C ASN A 30 -5.85 -4.16 -42.16
N LEU A 31 -5.53 -3.29 -41.20
CA LEU A 31 -6.02 -1.92 -41.10
C LEU A 31 -4.83 -0.98 -41.20
N ARG A 32 -4.88 -0.06 -42.15
CA ARG A 32 -3.79 0.85 -42.46
C ARG A 32 -4.06 2.25 -41.92
N ASN A 33 -3.02 2.87 -41.38
CA ASN A 33 -2.96 4.30 -41.21
C ASN A 33 -2.53 4.93 -42.54
N ILE A 34 -3.36 5.80 -43.12
CA ILE A 34 -3.14 6.38 -44.45
C ILE A 34 -2.01 7.42 -44.42
N GLU A 35 -1.84 8.13 -43.30
CA GLU A 35 -0.84 9.18 -43.12
C GLU A 35 0.56 8.60 -42.84
N THR A 36 0.68 7.69 -41.87
CA THR A 36 1.97 7.12 -41.45
C THR A 36 2.37 5.87 -42.24
N GLY A 37 1.43 5.24 -42.94
CA GLY A 37 1.63 3.95 -43.61
C GLY A 37 1.69 2.74 -42.65
N HIS A 38 1.50 2.94 -41.35
CA HIS A 38 1.50 1.87 -40.35
C HIS A 38 0.35 0.88 -40.59
N GLU A 39 0.59 -0.43 -40.46
CA GLU A 39 -0.43 -1.47 -40.62
C GLU A 39 -0.64 -2.25 -39.32
N PHE A 40 -1.87 -2.22 -38.81
CA PHE A 40 -2.34 -3.12 -37.76
C PHE A 40 -2.96 -4.38 -38.39
N ARG A 41 -2.84 -5.52 -37.72
CA ARG A 41 -3.49 -6.77 -38.13
C ARG A 41 -4.49 -7.19 -37.08
N ASP A 42 -5.76 -6.95 -37.34
CA ASP A 42 -6.83 -7.32 -36.41
C ASP A 42 -7.13 -8.82 -36.47
N THR A 43 -6.93 -9.46 -35.33
CA THR A 43 -7.31 -10.85 -35.04
C THR A 43 -8.46 -10.96 -34.06
N LEU A 44 -8.73 -9.91 -33.27
CA LEU A 44 -9.68 -9.91 -32.17
C LEU A 44 -11.15 -9.84 -32.64
N HIS A 45 -11.43 -9.24 -33.79
CA HIS A 45 -12.79 -9.20 -34.38
C HIS A 45 -13.40 -10.60 -34.59
N LEU A 46 -12.58 -11.65 -34.70
CA LEU A 46 -13.04 -13.04 -34.79
C LEU A 46 -13.69 -13.56 -33.49
N GLN A 47 -13.47 -12.88 -32.37
CA GLN A 47 -14.13 -13.14 -31.08
C GLN A 47 -15.41 -12.30 -30.89
N GLY A 48 -15.76 -11.45 -31.86
CA GLY A 48 -16.95 -10.59 -31.80
C GLY A 48 -18.26 -11.33 -32.07
N ASN A 49 -19.35 -10.86 -31.46
CA ASN A 49 -20.64 -11.55 -31.46
C ASN A 49 -21.34 -11.66 -32.83
N LYS A 50 -20.90 -10.91 -33.86
CA LYS A 50 -21.42 -10.94 -35.24
C LYS A 50 -20.32 -10.65 -36.26
N PRO A 51 -20.38 -11.20 -37.49
CA PRO A 51 -19.41 -10.92 -38.54
C PRO A 51 -19.49 -9.46 -39.02
N VAL A 52 -18.34 -8.83 -39.24
CA VAL A 52 -18.22 -7.45 -39.77
C VAL A 52 -18.97 -7.35 -41.09
N SER A 53 -20.02 -6.52 -41.13
CA SER A 53 -21.04 -6.54 -42.18
C SER A 53 -20.73 -5.66 -43.41
N CYS A 54 -19.50 -5.17 -43.53
CA CYS A 54 -19.02 -4.36 -44.65
C CYS A 54 -18.97 -5.17 -45.95
N MET A 55 -19.66 -4.70 -46.98
CA MET A 55 -19.65 -5.27 -48.33
C MET A 55 -18.89 -4.34 -49.28
N GLY A 56 -18.37 -4.86 -50.39
CA GLY A 56 -17.49 -4.11 -51.32
C GLY A 56 -18.05 -2.84 -51.98
N GLY A 57 -19.30 -2.45 -51.70
CA GLY A 57 -19.87 -1.16 -52.08
C GLY A 57 -20.68 -0.46 -50.98
N ILE A 58 -20.77 -1.02 -49.76
CA ILE A 58 -21.53 -0.43 -48.63
C ILE A 58 -20.82 -0.75 -47.31
N CYS A 59 -20.34 0.28 -46.61
CA CYS A 59 -19.89 0.17 -45.22
C CYS A 59 -21.10 0.17 -44.28
N LYS A 60 -21.47 -0.99 -43.74
CA LYS A 60 -22.53 -1.11 -42.73
C LYS A 60 -22.08 -0.78 -41.31
N GLY A 61 -20.77 -0.72 -41.05
CA GLY A 61 -20.21 -0.37 -39.75
C GLY A 61 -20.27 1.12 -39.39
N SER A 62 -20.61 1.99 -40.34
CA SER A 62 -20.59 3.46 -40.22
C SER A 62 -22.01 4.06 -40.13
N ILE A 63 -22.85 3.49 -39.26
CA ILE A 63 -24.24 3.94 -39.03
C ILE A 63 -24.32 4.59 -37.64
N MET A 64 -25.03 5.72 -37.51
CA MET A 64 -25.14 6.45 -36.23
C MET A 64 -25.68 5.59 -35.08
N SER A 65 -26.64 4.69 -35.37
CA SER A 65 -27.24 3.77 -34.40
C SER A 65 -27.40 2.37 -35.03
N PRO A 66 -26.36 1.51 -34.98
CA PRO A 66 -26.41 0.16 -35.52
C PRO A 66 -27.17 -0.77 -34.56
N GLU A 67 -27.89 -1.75 -35.10
CA GLU A 67 -28.67 -2.71 -34.31
C GLU A 67 -27.76 -3.56 -33.40
N GLU A 68 -26.50 -3.77 -33.81
CA GLU A 68 -25.49 -4.56 -33.10
C GLU A 68 -25.00 -3.96 -31.78
N LEU A 69 -25.23 -2.66 -31.56
CA LEU A 69 -24.95 -1.97 -30.29
C LEU A 69 -26.20 -1.77 -29.43
N THR A 70 -27.34 -2.29 -29.85
CA THR A 70 -28.60 -2.25 -29.09
C THR A 70 -28.84 -3.60 -28.44
N CYS A 71 -29.21 -3.61 -27.15
CA CYS A 71 -29.64 -4.81 -26.46
C CYS A 71 -30.81 -5.43 -27.23
N PRO A 72 -30.74 -6.71 -27.65
CA PRO A 72 -31.87 -7.35 -28.31
C PRO A 72 -33.10 -7.31 -27.39
N SER A 73 -34.27 -7.07 -27.96
CA SER A 73 -35.55 -6.95 -27.25
C SER A 73 -36.04 -8.31 -26.70
N ARG A 74 -35.25 -8.93 -25.82
CA ARG A 74 -35.61 -10.15 -25.10
C ARG A 74 -36.41 -9.74 -23.85
N ALA A 75 -37.65 -10.21 -23.76
CA ALA A 75 -38.53 -9.99 -22.61
C ALA A 75 -38.27 -10.97 -21.44
N SER A 76 -37.17 -11.71 -21.48
CA SER A 76 -36.76 -12.73 -20.52
C SER A 76 -35.23 -12.91 -20.57
N PRO A 77 -34.59 -13.49 -19.53
CA PRO A 77 -33.17 -13.84 -19.56
C PRO A 77 -32.79 -14.81 -20.70
N LYS A 78 -31.48 -14.99 -20.90
CA LYS A 78 -30.94 -16.00 -21.83
C LYS A 78 -31.33 -17.42 -21.42
N PRO A 79 -31.54 -18.35 -22.38
CA PRO A 79 -31.72 -19.77 -22.08
C PRO A 79 -30.54 -20.33 -21.27
N ARG A 80 -30.80 -21.25 -20.33
CA ARG A 80 -29.79 -21.81 -19.41
C ARG A 80 -28.49 -22.26 -20.08
N ALA A 81 -28.59 -22.91 -21.25
CA ALA A 81 -27.42 -23.38 -22.00
C ALA A 81 -26.56 -22.22 -22.57
N GLU A 82 -27.20 -21.19 -23.13
CA GLU A 82 -26.53 -19.97 -23.65
C GLU A 82 -25.88 -19.20 -22.49
N LEU A 83 -26.60 -19.06 -21.38
CA LEU A 83 -26.10 -18.43 -20.16
C LEU A 83 -24.89 -19.17 -19.58
N LEU A 84 -24.95 -20.51 -19.46
CA LEU A 84 -23.87 -21.30 -18.89
C LEU A 84 -22.60 -21.23 -19.75
N GLU A 85 -22.73 -21.27 -21.07
CA GLU A 85 -21.59 -21.16 -22.00
C GLU A 85 -20.90 -19.79 -21.87
N GLU A 86 -21.65 -18.70 -21.80
CA GLU A 86 -21.10 -17.36 -21.64
C GLU A 86 -20.52 -17.12 -20.24
N ALA A 87 -21.17 -17.65 -19.18
CA ALA A 87 -20.66 -17.61 -17.82
C ALA A 87 -19.32 -18.33 -17.70
N GLN A 88 -19.20 -19.54 -18.25
CA GLN A 88 -17.95 -20.31 -18.23
C GLN A 88 -16.81 -19.60 -18.99
N LYS A 89 -17.11 -19.00 -20.16
CA LYS A 89 -16.15 -18.17 -20.91
C LYS A 89 -15.68 -16.98 -20.09
N PHE A 90 -16.60 -16.23 -19.48
CA PHE A 90 -16.27 -15.06 -18.67
C PHE A 90 -15.47 -15.41 -17.41
N ILE A 91 -15.87 -16.44 -16.65
CA ILE A 91 -15.13 -16.89 -15.46
C ILE A 91 -13.72 -17.34 -15.85
N THR A 92 -13.56 -18.08 -16.94
CA THR A 92 -12.23 -18.46 -17.45
C THR A 92 -11.42 -17.23 -17.88
N GLN A 93 -12.03 -16.24 -18.52
CA GLN A 93 -11.39 -14.98 -18.88
C GLN A 93 -10.88 -14.21 -17.63
N TYR A 94 -11.70 -14.13 -16.58
CA TYR A 94 -11.32 -13.52 -15.30
C TYR A 94 -10.16 -14.27 -14.63
N TYR A 95 -10.26 -15.59 -14.46
CA TYR A 95 -9.19 -16.40 -13.84
C TYR A 95 -7.89 -16.41 -14.66
N SER A 96 -7.98 -16.31 -15.99
CA SER A 96 -6.82 -16.13 -16.87
C SER A 96 -6.13 -14.77 -16.64
N SER A 97 -6.91 -13.69 -16.47
CA SER A 97 -6.38 -12.35 -16.22
C SER A 97 -5.56 -12.24 -14.93
N ILE A 98 -5.94 -12.99 -13.88
CA ILE A 98 -5.22 -13.07 -12.60
C ILE A 98 -4.23 -14.26 -12.54
N LYS A 99 -3.89 -14.87 -13.69
CA LYS A 99 -2.93 -16.00 -13.82
C LYS A 99 -3.29 -17.24 -12.96
N ARG A 100 -4.58 -17.45 -12.67
CA ARG A 100 -5.11 -18.59 -11.87
C ARG A 100 -6.05 -19.51 -12.66
N GLN A 101 -5.99 -19.46 -13.99
CA GLN A 101 -6.67 -20.44 -14.84
C GLN A 101 -6.24 -21.87 -14.45
N ASP A 102 -7.18 -22.81 -14.53
CA ASP A 102 -7.00 -24.24 -14.26
C ASP A 102 -6.56 -24.57 -12.80
N SER A 103 -6.69 -23.60 -11.88
CA SER A 103 -6.51 -23.82 -10.43
C SER A 103 -7.74 -24.47 -9.77
N ASP A 104 -7.57 -25.03 -8.57
CA ASP A 104 -8.67 -25.61 -7.79
C ASP A 104 -9.82 -24.63 -7.59
N ALA A 105 -9.51 -23.37 -7.23
CA ALA A 105 -10.49 -22.30 -7.06
C ALA A 105 -11.23 -21.92 -8.36
N HIS A 106 -10.55 -22.01 -9.52
CA HIS A 106 -11.20 -21.83 -10.84
C HIS A 106 -12.20 -22.96 -11.11
N THR A 107 -11.79 -24.20 -10.86
CA THR A 107 -12.60 -25.41 -11.06
C THR A 107 -13.81 -25.45 -10.12
N GLU A 108 -13.62 -25.09 -8.85
CA GLU A 108 -14.68 -24.95 -7.85
C GLU A 108 -15.69 -23.86 -8.27
N ARG A 109 -15.22 -22.68 -8.67
CA ARG A 109 -16.08 -21.57 -9.09
C ARG A 109 -16.88 -21.90 -10.36
N LEU A 110 -16.28 -22.56 -11.35
CA LEU A 110 -17.00 -23.06 -12.54
C LEU A 110 -18.11 -24.06 -12.16
N THR A 111 -17.85 -24.94 -11.19
CA THR A 111 -18.82 -25.92 -10.69
C THR A 111 -19.96 -25.24 -9.92
N GLU A 112 -19.64 -24.25 -9.09
CA GLU A 112 -20.62 -23.44 -8.35
C GLU A 112 -21.56 -22.68 -9.31
N VAL A 113 -21.01 -22.03 -10.33
CA VAL A 113 -21.78 -21.31 -11.36
C VAL A 113 -22.68 -22.26 -12.15
N ALA A 114 -22.16 -23.42 -12.57
CA ALA A 114 -22.97 -24.43 -13.27
C ALA A 114 -24.15 -24.93 -12.42
N ARG A 115 -23.89 -25.21 -11.13
CA ARG A 115 -24.93 -25.61 -10.17
C ARG A 115 -25.97 -24.51 -9.95
N ALA A 116 -25.55 -23.26 -9.80
CA ALA A 116 -26.46 -22.12 -9.61
C ALA A 116 -27.39 -21.91 -10.82
N VAL A 117 -26.87 -22.02 -12.05
CA VAL A 117 -27.67 -21.90 -13.28
C VAL A 117 -28.69 -23.04 -13.40
N GLU A 118 -28.34 -24.26 -12.98
CA GLU A 118 -29.27 -25.40 -13.01
C GLU A 118 -30.35 -25.30 -11.93
N GLU A 119 -30.00 -24.93 -10.70
CA GLU A 119 -30.93 -24.79 -9.58
C GLU A 119 -31.88 -23.60 -9.76
N SER A 120 -31.35 -22.43 -10.12
CA SER A 120 -32.07 -21.14 -10.08
C SER A 120 -32.39 -20.54 -11.45
N GLY A 121 -31.82 -21.07 -12.54
CA GLY A 121 -31.89 -20.48 -13.87
C GLY A 121 -30.95 -19.30 -14.11
N THR A 122 -30.15 -18.89 -13.11
CA THR A 122 -29.18 -17.80 -13.22
C THR A 122 -27.98 -18.01 -12.27
N TYR A 123 -27.05 -17.07 -12.22
CA TYR A 123 -25.98 -17.05 -11.22
C TYR A 123 -25.69 -15.60 -10.77
N SER A 124 -24.78 -15.43 -9.80
CA SER A 124 -24.34 -14.11 -9.33
C SER A 124 -22.83 -14.01 -9.39
N LEU A 125 -22.33 -12.88 -9.89
CA LEU A 125 -20.91 -12.53 -9.90
C LEU A 125 -20.42 -12.24 -8.47
N THR A 126 -19.17 -12.56 -8.17
CA THR A 126 -18.47 -11.99 -7.01
C THR A 126 -18.17 -10.51 -7.23
N ASP A 127 -17.79 -9.78 -6.19
CA ASP A 127 -17.47 -8.36 -6.29
C ASP A 127 -16.28 -8.11 -7.25
N THR A 128 -15.25 -8.96 -7.19
CA THR A 128 -14.07 -8.87 -8.06
C THR A 128 -14.39 -9.25 -9.51
N GLU A 129 -15.22 -10.26 -9.73
CA GLU A 129 -15.75 -10.59 -11.06
C GLU A 129 -16.57 -9.44 -11.65
N LEU A 130 -17.41 -8.78 -10.85
CA LEU A 130 -18.21 -7.64 -11.31
C LEU A 130 -17.34 -6.42 -11.66
N ILE A 131 -16.35 -6.10 -10.82
CA ILE A 131 -15.37 -5.03 -11.07
C ILE A 131 -14.60 -5.32 -12.38
N TYR A 132 -14.11 -6.55 -12.56
CA TYR A 132 -13.43 -6.97 -13.78
C TYR A 132 -14.36 -6.87 -15.01
N GLY A 133 -15.60 -7.33 -14.89
CA GLY A 133 -16.61 -7.26 -15.95
C GLY A 133 -16.89 -5.83 -16.42
N ALA A 134 -17.18 -4.92 -15.48
CA ALA A 134 -17.45 -3.52 -15.79
C ALA A 134 -16.23 -2.78 -16.39
N LYS A 135 -15.03 -2.99 -15.84
CA LYS A 135 -13.78 -2.44 -16.38
C LYS A 135 -13.51 -2.95 -17.80
N THR A 136 -13.71 -4.24 -18.04
CA THR A 136 -13.53 -4.86 -19.36
C THR A 136 -14.59 -4.41 -20.37
N ALA A 137 -15.83 -4.19 -19.94
CA ALA A 137 -16.88 -3.63 -20.79
C ALA A 137 -16.53 -2.21 -21.28
N TRP A 138 -15.92 -1.37 -20.42
CA TRP A 138 -15.45 -0.04 -20.85
C TRP A 138 -14.23 -0.13 -21.77
N ARG A 139 -13.29 -1.03 -21.49
CA ARG A 139 -12.15 -1.35 -22.38
C ARG A 139 -12.62 -1.78 -23.78
N ASN A 140 -13.76 -2.47 -23.86
CA ASN A 140 -14.39 -2.94 -25.10
C ASN A 140 -15.30 -1.90 -25.79
N ALA A 141 -15.53 -0.72 -25.20
CA ALA A 141 -16.55 0.23 -25.66
C ALA A 141 -16.13 0.97 -26.95
N ALA A 142 -16.53 0.45 -28.11
CA ALA A 142 -16.15 0.94 -29.45
C ALA A 142 -16.42 2.44 -29.70
N ARG A 143 -17.34 3.07 -28.96
CA ARG A 143 -17.75 4.48 -29.10
C ARG A 143 -17.17 5.44 -28.08
N CYS A 144 -16.34 4.98 -27.13
CA CYS A 144 -15.73 5.85 -26.13
C CYS A 144 -14.28 6.17 -26.49
N ILE A 145 -13.99 7.42 -26.84
CA ILE A 145 -12.64 7.91 -27.16
C ILE A 145 -11.74 7.95 -25.91
N GLY A 146 -12.28 8.34 -24.76
CA GLY A 146 -11.55 8.49 -23.49
C GLY A 146 -11.23 7.18 -22.73
N ARG A 147 -11.52 6.01 -23.30
CA ARG A 147 -11.45 4.72 -22.58
C ARG A 147 -10.04 4.20 -22.24
N ILE A 148 -8.98 4.95 -22.53
CA ILE A 148 -7.62 4.59 -22.09
C ILE A 148 -7.52 4.44 -20.56
N GLN A 149 -8.39 5.12 -19.82
CA GLN A 149 -8.45 5.09 -18.35
C GLN A 149 -9.36 3.97 -17.79
N TRP A 150 -9.72 2.97 -18.60
CA TRP A 150 -10.65 1.88 -18.21
C TRP A 150 -10.29 1.17 -16.90
N SER A 151 -8.99 1.06 -16.60
CA SER A 151 -8.48 0.45 -15.37
C SER A 151 -8.83 1.25 -14.10
N LYS A 152 -9.02 2.57 -14.20
CA LYS A 152 -9.31 3.49 -13.08
C LYS A 152 -10.80 3.62 -12.75
N LEU A 153 -11.68 2.88 -13.43
CA LEU A 153 -13.12 2.95 -13.19
C LEU A 153 -13.47 2.51 -11.76
N GLN A 154 -14.08 3.41 -10.97
CA GLN A 154 -14.64 3.06 -9.67
C GLN A 154 -16.02 2.40 -9.87
N LEU A 155 -16.21 1.20 -9.32
CA LEU A 155 -17.52 0.55 -9.29
C LEU A 155 -18.20 0.76 -7.94
N PHE A 156 -19.49 1.09 -7.97
CA PHE A 156 -20.41 1.04 -6.84
C PHE A 156 -21.38 -0.14 -7.05
N ASP A 157 -21.24 -1.17 -6.21
CA ASP A 157 -22.16 -2.31 -6.23
C ASP A 157 -23.46 -1.97 -5.49
N ALA A 158 -24.52 -1.80 -6.27
CA ALA A 158 -25.88 -1.55 -5.82
C ALA A 158 -26.83 -2.72 -6.15
N ARG A 159 -26.32 -3.94 -6.38
CA ARG A 159 -27.15 -5.12 -6.72
C ARG A 159 -28.12 -5.53 -5.61
N HIS A 160 -27.83 -5.14 -4.37
CA HIS A 160 -28.67 -5.35 -3.19
C HIS A 160 -29.78 -4.29 -3.01
N CYS A 161 -29.88 -3.32 -3.92
CA CYS A 161 -30.93 -2.31 -3.97
C CYS A 161 -32.32 -2.95 -4.17
N ASN A 162 -33.35 -2.48 -3.48
CA ASN A 162 -34.71 -3.05 -3.57
C ASN A 162 -35.79 -2.04 -4.01
N THR A 163 -35.58 -0.73 -3.81
CA THR A 163 -36.57 0.31 -4.13
C THR A 163 -36.01 1.40 -5.05
N ALA A 164 -36.88 2.16 -5.73
CA ALA A 164 -36.46 3.30 -6.55
C ALA A 164 -35.83 4.43 -5.69
N SER A 165 -36.24 4.56 -4.41
CA SER A 165 -35.62 5.50 -3.47
C SER A 165 -34.19 5.11 -3.06
N ASP A 166 -33.91 3.80 -2.98
CA ASP A 166 -32.54 3.31 -2.79
C ASP A 166 -31.69 3.65 -4.04
N MET A 167 -32.23 3.39 -5.25
CA MET A 167 -31.56 3.74 -6.51
C MET A 167 -31.19 5.22 -6.57
N PHE A 168 -32.12 6.10 -6.19
CA PHE A 168 -31.90 7.54 -6.13
C PHE A 168 -30.74 7.92 -5.20
N THR A 169 -30.62 7.24 -4.06
CA THR A 169 -29.53 7.49 -3.09
C THR A 169 -28.18 7.07 -3.65
N TYR A 170 -28.08 5.90 -4.29
CA TYR A 170 -26.86 5.47 -4.99
C TYR A 170 -26.49 6.40 -6.15
N ILE A 171 -27.47 6.90 -6.91
CA ILE A 171 -27.27 7.88 -7.99
C ILE A 171 -26.75 9.23 -7.45
N CYS A 172 -27.28 9.72 -6.31
CA CYS A 172 -26.77 10.93 -5.67
C CYS A 172 -25.30 10.76 -5.22
N ASN A 173 -24.95 9.60 -4.67
CA ASN A 173 -23.57 9.28 -4.28
C ASN A 173 -22.62 9.17 -5.49
N HIS A 174 -23.09 8.57 -6.60
CA HIS A 174 -22.37 8.54 -7.87
C HIS A 174 -22.05 9.96 -8.34
N ILE A 175 -23.04 10.87 -8.38
CA ILE A 175 -22.84 12.25 -8.80
C ILE A 175 -21.87 13.00 -7.86
N LYS A 176 -22.00 12.86 -6.52
CA LYS A 176 -21.08 13.46 -5.54
C LYS A 176 -19.63 13.01 -5.77
N TYR A 177 -19.41 11.70 -5.92
CA TYR A 177 -18.08 11.12 -6.14
C TYR A 177 -17.50 11.51 -7.51
N ALA A 178 -18.30 11.42 -8.58
CA ALA A 178 -17.88 11.75 -9.94
C ALA A 178 -17.53 13.24 -10.07
N THR A 179 -18.29 14.13 -9.44
CA THR A 179 -18.09 15.58 -9.53
C THR A 179 -16.80 16.03 -8.84
N ASN A 180 -16.47 15.49 -7.65
CA ASN A 180 -15.19 15.71 -6.94
C ASN A 180 -14.64 17.16 -7.03
N ARG A 181 -15.50 18.15 -6.74
CA ARG A 181 -15.18 19.60 -6.78
C ARG A 181 -14.61 20.10 -8.11
N GLY A 182 -15.04 19.51 -9.23
CA GLY A 182 -14.58 19.81 -10.59
C GLY A 182 -13.59 18.80 -11.16
N ASN A 183 -12.77 18.15 -10.31
CA ASN A 183 -11.78 17.17 -10.76
C ASN A 183 -12.44 15.80 -11.04
N ILE A 184 -13.06 15.65 -12.20
CA ILE A 184 -14.00 14.56 -12.51
C ILE A 184 -13.37 13.17 -12.38
N ARG A 185 -14.02 12.28 -11.63
CA ARG A 185 -13.64 10.86 -11.46
C ARG A 185 -14.55 9.95 -12.27
N SER A 186 -14.01 8.93 -12.93
CA SER A 186 -14.81 7.93 -13.66
C SER A 186 -15.44 6.92 -12.70
N ALA A 187 -16.77 6.82 -12.72
CA ALA A 187 -17.53 5.89 -11.91
C ALA A 187 -18.57 5.10 -12.73
N ILE A 188 -18.95 3.94 -12.20
CA ILE A 188 -20.13 3.17 -12.61
C ILE A 188 -20.89 2.72 -11.36
N THR A 189 -22.22 2.75 -11.42
CA THR A 189 -23.06 2.15 -10.38
C THR A 189 -23.86 1.02 -10.99
N VAL A 190 -23.65 -0.22 -10.54
CA VAL A 190 -24.33 -1.39 -11.10
C VAL A 190 -25.48 -1.78 -10.17
N PHE A 191 -26.71 -1.63 -10.66
CA PHE A 191 -27.92 -2.10 -9.97
C PHE A 191 -28.17 -3.59 -10.24
N ARG A 192 -29.29 -4.12 -9.73
CA ARG A 192 -29.63 -5.54 -9.82
C ARG A 192 -29.75 -6.02 -11.27
N GLN A 193 -29.28 -7.24 -11.53
CA GLN A 193 -29.42 -7.90 -12.84
C GLN A 193 -30.88 -8.23 -13.17
N ARG A 194 -31.19 -8.32 -14.47
CA ARG A 194 -32.45 -8.83 -15.01
C ARG A 194 -32.68 -10.27 -14.57
N MET A 195 -33.88 -10.56 -14.04
CA MET A 195 -34.26 -11.89 -13.53
C MET A 195 -35.42 -12.53 -14.31
N ASP A 196 -36.43 -11.75 -14.70
CA ASP A 196 -37.62 -12.23 -15.40
C ASP A 196 -38.07 -11.35 -16.57
N GLY A 197 -37.41 -10.20 -16.78
CA GLY A 197 -37.75 -9.21 -17.81
C GLY A 197 -38.99 -8.37 -17.52
N GLN A 198 -39.65 -8.55 -16.36
CA GLN A 198 -40.78 -7.72 -15.92
C GLN A 198 -40.40 -6.78 -14.77
N HIS A 199 -39.51 -7.22 -13.87
CA HIS A 199 -39.05 -6.44 -12.71
C HIS A 199 -37.63 -5.89 -12.93
N ASP A 200 -37.37 -5.36 -14.12
CA ASP A 200 -36.08 -4.74 -14.47
C ASP A 200 -35.86 -3.43 -13.70
N PHE A 201 -34.67 -3.29 -13.10
CA PHE A 201 -34.20 -2.02 -12.56
C PHE A 201 -33.83 -1.10 -13.74
N ARG A 202 -34.46 0.06 -13.87
CA ARG A 202 -34.22 1.01 -14.97
C ARG A 202 -34.05 2.44 -14.46
N VAL A 203 -33.01 3.10 -14.96
CA VAL A 203 -32.99 4.56 -15.07
C VAL A 203 -33.63 4.90 -16.41
N TRP A 204 -34.69 5.72 -16.43
CA TRP A 204 -35.36 6.08 -17.68
C TRP A 204 -34.62 7.20 -18.41
N ASN A 205 -33.99 8.12 -17.67
CA ASN A 205 -33.20 9.21 -18.23
C ASN A 205 -32.02 8.70 -19.08
N SER A 206 -31.71 9.40 -20.18
CA SER A 206 -30.55 9.02 -21.03
C SER A 206 -29.20 9.26 -20.35
N GLN A 207 -29.15 10.29 -19.51
CA GLN A 207 -28.03 10.67 -18.65
C GLN A 207 -28.57 11.02 -17.26
N LEU A 208 -27.75 10.94 -16.21
CA LEU A 208 -28.14 11.33 -14.86
C LEU A 208 -28.37 12.84 -14.70
N ILE A 209 -27.82 13.67 -15.58
CA ILE A 209 -28.09 15.10 -15.62
C ILE A 209 -28.39 15.44 -17.09
N SER A 210 -29.44 16.22 -17.33
CA SER A 210 -29.88 16.66 -18.67
C SER A 210 -30.79 17.87 -18.52
N TYR A 211 -30.80 18.76 -19.50
CA TYR A 211 -31.72 19.89 -19.52
C TYR A 211 -33.04 19.53 -20.22
N ALA A 212 -34.14 20.09 -19.72
CA ALA A 212 -35.48 19.88 -20.27
C ALA A 212 -35.68 20.64 -21.60
N GLY A 213 -36.70 20.22 -22.36
CA GLY A 213 -37.12 20.85 -23.60
C GLY A 213 -38.63 21.09 -23.63
N TYR A 214 -39.05 22.32 -23.88
CA TYR A 214 -40.46 22.73 -23.87
C TYR A 214 -40.89 23.21 -25.26
N ARG A 215 -41.76 22.44 -25.92
CA ARG A 215 -42.42 22.85 -27.16
C ARG A 215 -43.27 24.10 -26.93
N GLN A 216 -43.05 25.12 -27.75
CA GLN A 216 -43.77 26.38 -27.72
C GLN A 216 -44.97 26.38 -28.71
N PRO A 217 -45.95 27.28 -28.55
CA PRO A 217 -47.13 27.34 -29.42
C PRO A 217 -46.84 27.63 -30.90
N ASP A 218 -45.70 28.28 -31.20
CA ASP A 218 -45.22 28.57 -32.55
C ASP A 218 -44.43 27.41 -33.20
N GLY A 219 -44.27 26.30 -32.48
CA GLY A 219 -43.49 25.14 -32.90
C GLY A 219 -42.00 25.20 -32.55
N SER A 220 -41.51 26.31 -32.00
CA SER A 220 -40.14 26.42 -31.48
C SER A 220 -39.98 25.60 -30.17
N VAL A 221 -38.73 25.48 -29.68
CA VAL A 221 -38.44 24.79 -28.42
C VAL A 221 -37.61 25.69 -27.52
N LEU A 222 -38.03 25.81 -26.27
CA LEU A 222 -37.25 26.42 -25.18
C LEU A 222 -36.52 25.31 -24.42
N GLY A 223 -35.20 25.44 -24.23
CA GLY A 223 -34.37 24.37 -23.68
C GLY A 223 -33.89 23.40 -24.77
N ASP A 224 -33.62 22.14 -24.41
CA ASP A 224 -33.00 21.16 -25.31
C ASP A 224 -34.03 20.33 -26.11
N PRO A 225 -34.08 20.45 -27.46
CA PRO A 225 -35.00 19.68 -28.29
C PRO A 225 -34.89 18.15 -28.18
N ALA A 226 -33.71 17.61 -27.82
CA ALA A 226 -33.54 16.16 -27.66
C ALA A 226 -34.40 15.58 -26.53
N TYR A 227 -34.81 16.41 -25.56
CA TYR A 227 -35.51 15.98 -24.35
C TYR A 227 -36.98 16.37 -24.29
N VAL A 228 -37.58 16.89 -25.37
CA VAL A 228 -39.00 17.31 -25.39
C VAL A 228 -39.96 16.16 -25.04
N GLU A 229 -39.84 15.00 -25.71
CA GLU A 229 -40.68 13.81 -25.46
C GLU A 229 -40.60 13.35 -23.98
N PHE A 230 -39.38 13.36 -23.42
CA PHE A 230 -39.15 12.95 -22.03
C PHE A 230 -39.56 14.02 -21.01
N THR A 231 -39.49 15.29 -21.39
CA THR A 231 -39.97 16.44 -20.60
C THR A 231 -41.49 16.39 -20.46
N GLU A 232 -42.20 16.14 -21.57
CA GLU A 232 -43.65 15.96 -21.60
C GLU A 232 -44.05 14.78 -20.68
N LEU A 233 -43.37 13.64 -20.77
CA LEU A 233 -43.54 12.50 -19.85
C LEU A 233 -43.31 12.85 -18.37
N CYS A 234 -42.25 13.60 -18.04
CA CYS A 234 -41.99 14.04 -16.66
C CYS A 234 -43.14 14.91 -16.12
N VAL A 235 -43.70 15.78 -16.95
CA VAL A 235 -44.88 16.61 -16.60
C VAL A 235 -46.13 15.74 -16.43
N GLU A 236 -46.34 14.71 -17.25
CA GLU A 236 -47.44 13.75 -17.08
C GLU A 236 -47.34 12.93 -15.79
N LEU A 237 -46.12 12.57 -15.37
CA LEU A 237 -45.80 11.97 -14.07
C LEU A 237 -45.92 12.96 -12.91
N GLY A 238 -46.16 14.25 -13.20
CA GLY A 238 -46.55 15.28 -12.25
C GLY A 238 -45.49 16.35 -11.95
N TRP A 239 -44.32 16.30 -12.59
CA TRP A 239 -43.31 17.35 -12.43
C TRP A 239 -43.86 18.73 -12.81
N GLN A 240 -43.54 19.74 -12.00
CA GLN A 240 -43.91 21.13 -12.24
C GLN A 240 -42.65 21.90 -12.63
N PRO A 241 -42.33 22.02 -13.93
CA PRO A 241 -41.11 22.67 -14.39
C PRO A 241 -41.13 24.20 -14.17
N PRO A 242 -40.00 24.82 -13.83
CA PRO A 242 -39.84 26.28 -13.85
C PRO A 242 -40.08 26.92 -15.24
N ARG A 243 -39.87 26.15 -16.32
CA ARG A 243 -39.92 26.54 -17.74
C ARG A 243 -38.84 27.56 -18.13
N THR A 244 -37.60 27.33 -17.72
CA THR A 244 -36.42 28.07 -18.23
C THR A 244 -35.63 27.26 -19.27
N ARG A 245 -34.61 27.89 -19.86
CA ARG A 245 -33.73 27.27 -20.88
C ARG A 245 -32.83 26.16 -20.33
N PHE A 246 -32.53 26.17 -19.03
CA PHE A 246 -31.57 25.26 -18.39
C PHE A 246 -32.19 24.58 -17.16
N ASP A 247 -33.46 24.21 -17.25
CA ASP A 247 -34.12 23.43 -16.20
C ASP A 247 -33.59 21.99 -16.19
N VAL A 248 -32.99 21.58 -15.08
CA VAL A 248 -32.51 20.20 -14.89
C VAL A 248 -33.71 19.24 -14.79
N LEU A 249 -33.69 18.18 -15.60
CA LEU A 249 -34.72 17.14 -15.59
C LEU A 249 -34.70 16.33 -14.28
N PRO A 250 -35.88 15.92 -13.75
CA PRO A 250 -35.94 14.97 -12.65
C PRO A 250 -35.52 13.57 -13.12
N MET A 251 -35.05 12.75 -12.18
CA MET A 251 -34.81 11.33 -12.40
C MET A 251 -36.12 10.55 -12.36
N VAL A 252 -36.37 9.74 -13.37
CA VAL A 252 -37.45 8.75 -13.39
C VAL A 252 -36.82 7.37 -13.24
N LEU A 253 -37.07 6.74 -12.10
CA LEU A 253 -36.40 5.51 -11.66
C LEU A 253 -37.42 4.40 -11.43
N GLN A 254 -37.09 3.20 -11.87
CA GLN A 254 -37.93 2.01 -11.76
C GLN A 254 -37.14 0.91 -11.05
N GLY A 255 -37.67 0.43 -9.92
CA GLY A 255 -37.22 -0.80 -9.25
C GLY A 255 -38.20 -1.95 -9.53
N ASN A 256 -38.56 -2.71 -8.50
CA ASN A 256 -39.57 -3.79 -8.59
C ASN A 256 -41.04 -3.27 -8.68
N GLY A 257 -41.33 -2.26 -9.52
CA GLY A 257 -42.66 -1.66 -9.61
C GLY A 257 -42.81 -0.60 -10.69
N GLU A 258 -43.83 0.26 -10.55
CA GLU A 258 -44.04 1.42 -11.43
C GLU A 258 -42.89 2.46 -11.31
N PRO A 259 -42.64 3.28 -12.34
CA PRO A 259 -41.63 4.34 -12.29
C PRO A 259 -41.99 5.44 -11.28
N GLU A 260 -41.00 5.86 -10.49
CA GLU A 260 -41.11 6.94 -9.51
C GLU A 260 -40.24 8.15 -9.95
N LEU A 261 -40.72 9.36 -9.67
CA LEU A 261 -40.08 10.62 -10.09
C LEU A 261 -39.41 11.33 -8.90
N PHE A 262 -38.11 11.62 -9.05
CA PHE A 262 -37.25 12.24 -8.04
C PHE A 262 -36.58 13.51 -8.59
N VAL A 263 -36.64 14.61 -7.85
CA VAL A 263 -35.94 15.86 -8.22
C VAL A 263 -34.52 15.81 -7.66
N LEU A 264 -33.51 16.03 -8.50
CA LEU A 264 -32.11 16.11 -8.06
C LEU A 264 -31.89 17.33 -7.14
N PRO A 265 -31.14 17.19 -6.03
CA PRO A 265 -30.69 18.32 -5.22
C PRO A 265 -29.79 19.25 -6.05
N PRO A 266 -30.07 20.57 -6.14
CA PRO A 266 -29.25 21.51 -6.91
C PRO A 266 -27.76 21.50 -6.52
N GLU A 267 -27.45 21.24 -5.25
CA GLU A 267 -26.09 21.17 -4.72
C GLU A 267 -25.24 20.00 -5.27
N LEU A 268 -25.87 19.01 -5.92
CA LEU A 268 -25.17 17.93 -6.61
C LEU A 268 -24.91 18.25 -8.10
N VAL A 269 -25.54 19.28 -8.67
CA VAL A 269 -25.40 19.64 -10.09
C VAL A 269 -24.43 20.80 -10.22
N LEU A 270 -23.15 20.47 -10.46
CA LEU A 270 -22.15 21.48 -10.81
C LEU A 270 -22.39 21.94 -12.27
N GLU A 271 -22.91 23.15 -12.44
CA GLU A 271 -23.00 23.83 -13.74
C GLU A 271 -21.79 24.75 -13.96
N VAL A 272 -21.24 24.74 -15.17
CA VAL A 272 -20.16 25.63 -15.64
C VAL A 272 -20.78 26.74 -16.52
N PRO A 273 -20.75 28.01 -16.10
CA PRO A 273 -21.19 29.15 -16.92
C PRO A 273 -20.20 29.40 -18.07
N ILE A 274 -20.72 29.43 -19.30
CA ILE A 274 -19.89 29.53 -20.51
C ILE A 274 -19.54 30.99 -20.82
N ARG A 275 -18.24 31.28 -20.88
CA ARG A 275 -17.62 32.59 -21.06
C ARG A 275 -16.42 32.50 -22.02
N HIS A 276 -16.26 33.51 -22.87
CA HIS A 276 -15.22 33.54 -23.89
C HIS A 276 -14.02 34.41 -23.46
N PRO A 277 -12.76 34.01 -23.67
CA PRO A 277 -11.58 34.79 -23.26
C PRO A 277 -11.39 36.13 -24.00
N LYS A 278 -12.13 36.36 -25.09
CA LYS A 278 -12.01 37.54 -25.96
C LYS A 278 -13.32 38.34 -26.13
N TYR A 279 -14.48 37.75 -25.80
CA TYR A 279 -15.78 38.33 -26.12
C TYR A 279 -16.69 38.31 -24.88
N ASP A 280 -16.69 39.41 -24.13
CA ASP A 280 -17.43 39.51 -22.86
C ASP A 280 -18.94 39.24 -23.03
N TRP A 281 -19.50 39.59 -24.20
CA TRP A 281 -20.91 39.37 -24.56
C TRP A 281 -21.36 37.90 -24.55
N PHE A 282 -20.44 36.94 -24.48
CA PHE A 282 -20.79 35.51 -24.34
C PHE A 282 -21.54 35.27 -23.03
N VAL A 283 -21.20 36.00 -21.97
CA VAL A 283 -21.87 35.91 -20.65
C VAL A 283 -23.34 36.30 -20.76
N ASP A 284 -23.66 37.31 -21.58
CA ASP A 284 -25.04 37.77 -21.82
C ASP A 284 -25.93 36.71 -22.53
N MET A 285 -25.33 35.68 -23.13
CA MET A 285 -26.10 34.57 -23.72
C MET A 285 -26.63 33.59 -22.67
N GLY A 286 -26.16 33.69 -21.41
CA GLY A 286 -26.58 32.87 -20.28
C GLY A 286 -26.30 31.37 -20.43
N LEU A 287 -25.41 30.99 -21.36
CA LEU A 287 -25.07 29.60 -21.64
C LEU A 287 -24.38 28.95 -20.45
N ARG A 288 -24.71 27.68 -20.20
CA ARG A 288 -24.12 26.84 -19.16
C ARG A 288 -24.18 25.37 -19.56
N TRP A 289 -23.33 24.56 -18.96
CA TRP A 289 -23.41 23.10 -19.10
C TRP A 289 -23.01 22.40 -17.81
N TYR A 290 -23.52 21.20 -17.55
CA TYR A 290 -23.21 20.44 -16.33
C TYR A 290 -21.88 19.70 -16.44
N ALA A 291 -21.20 19.47 -15.31
CA ALA A 291 -19.83 18.98 -15.29
C ALA A 291 -19.66 17.48 -15.60
N VAL A 292 -20.65 16.63 -15.27
CA VAL A 292 -20.52 15.16 -15.30
C VAL A 292 -21.34 14.51 -16.42
N PRO A 293 -20.71 13.91 -17.46
CA PRO A 293 -21.39 13.18 -18.52
C PRO A 293 -21.73 11.74 -18.09
N ALA A 294 -22.66 11.59 -17.15
CA ALA A 294 -23.08 10.27 -16.66
C ALA A 294 -24.19 9.67 -17.54
N VAL A 295 -23.85 8.80 -18.48
CA VAL A 295 -24.79 8.06 -19.35
C VAL A 295 -25.51 6.97 -18.56
N ALA A 296 -26.84 6.83 -18.73
CA ALA A 296 -27.68 5.93 -17.93
C ALA A 296 -28.63 5.01 -18.73
N ASN A 297 -28.74 5.17 -20.05
CA ASN A 297 -29.59 4.33 -20.92
C ASN A 297 -28.90 3.07 -21.48
N MET A 298 -27.69 2.75 -21.06
CA MET A 298 -26.98 1.53 -21.47
C MET A 298 -27.17 0.42 -20.43
N ALA A 299 -27.30 -0.81 -20.91
CA ALA A 299 -27.16 -2.02 -20.10
C ALA A 299 -25.69 -2.47 -20.12
N LEU A 300 -25.24 -3.03 -19.01
CA LEU A 300 -23.98 -3.77 -18.92
C LEU A 300 -24.27 -5.26 -19.10
N GLU A 301 -23.55 -5.93 -20.00
CA GLU A 301 -23.57 -7.38 -20.18
C GLU A 301 -22.24 -7.97 -19.69
N VAL A 302 -22.31 -8.95 -18.78
CA VAL A 302 -21.14 -9.66 -18.23
C VAL A 302 -21.47 -11.15 -18.09
N GLY A 303 -20.83 -12.01 -18.87
CA GLY A 303 -20.98 -13.46 -18.75
C GLY A 303 -22.42 -13.95 -19.00
N GLY A 304 -23.16 -13.25 -19.86
CA GLY A 304 -24.57 -13.52 -20.15
C GLY A 304 -25.57 -12.99 -19.12
N LEU A 305 -25.10 -12.32 -18.06
CA LEU A 305 -25.95 -11.54 -17.15
C LEU A 305 -26.13 -10.12 -17.71
N GLU A 306 -27.37 -9.64 -17.68
CA GLU A 306 -27.75 -8.31 -18.17
C GLU A 306 -28.13 -7.39 -17.00
N PHE A 307 -27.40 -6.30 -16.83
CA PHE A 307 -27.65 -5.27 -15.80
C PHE A 307 -28.24 -4.02 -16.48
N THR A 308 -29.55 -3.83 -16.35
CA THR A 308 -30.33 -2.87 -17.15
C THR A 308 -30.38 -1.45 -16.58
N ALA A 309 -29.82 -1.22 -15.39
CA ALA A 309 -29.48 0.10 -14.87
C ALA A 309 -28.00 0.11 -14.45
N CYS A 310 -27.18 0.80 -15.25
CA CYS A 310 -25.73 0.92 -15.05
C CYS A 310 -25.23 2.34 -15.39
N PRO A 311 -25.66 3.39 -14.66
CA PRO A 311 -25.15 4.73 -14.92
C PRO A 311 -23.62 4.78 -14.76
N PHE A 312 -22.98 5.37 -15.77
CA PHE A 312 -21.54 5.38 -15.99
C PHE A 312 -21.08 6.75 -16.48
N ASN A 313 -19.95 7.27 -15.98
CA ASN A 313 -19.37 8.54 -16.44
C ASN A 313 -17.88 8.44 -16.81
N GLY A 314 -17.53 9.16 -17.88
CA GLY A 314 -16.17 9.67 -18.10
C GLY A 314 -16.11 11.15 -17.72
N TRP A 315 -15.34 11.93 -18.49
CA TRP A 315 -15.40 13.39 -18.54
C TRP A 315 -15.62 13.84 -19.99
N TYR A 316 -16.05 15.09 -20.17
CA TYR A 316 -16.39 15.63 -21.49
C TYR A 316 -15.16 15.80 -22.38
N MET A 317 -15.35 15.51 -23.67
CA MET A 317 -14.52 16.11 -24.71
C MET A 317 -15.16 17.45 -25.12
N GLY A 318 -14.37 18.52 -25.27
CA GLY A 318 -14.88 19.88 -25.53
C GLY A 318 -15.85 19.98 -26.71
N THR A 319 -15.63 19.19 -27.76
CA THR A 319 -16.49 19.16 -28.95
C THR A 319 -17.82 18.43 -28.76
N GLU A 320 -18.02 17.67 -27.68
CA GLU A 320 -19.36 17.16 -27.34
C GLU A 320 -20.25 18.34 -26.96
N ILE A 321 -19.84 19.13 -25.96
CA ILE A 321 -20.59 20.32 -25.53
C ILE A 321 -20.62 21.38 -26.65
N GLY A 322 -19.44 21.77 -27.14
CA GLY A 322 -19.29 22.90 -28.06
C GLY A 322 -19.97 22.71 -29.41
N LEU A 323 -19.94 21.48 -29.96
CA LEU A 323 -20.47 21.19 -31.29
C LEU A 323 -21.79 20.40 -31.20
N ARG A 324 -21.81 19.25 -30.51
CA ARG A 324 -23.00 18.38 -30.46
C ARG A 324 -24.13 18.98 -29.63
N ASP A 325 -23.85 19.53 -28.46
CA ASP A 325 -24.90 20.08 -27.57
C ASP A 325 -25.30 21.51 -27.97
N PHE A 326 -24.33 22.38 -28.27
CA PHE A 326 -24.60 23.80 -28.61
C PHE A 326 -24.81 24.11 -30.10
N CYS A 327 -24.13 23.45 -31.04
CA CYS A 327 -24.21 23.82 -32.47
C CYS A 327 -25.18 22.98 -33.32
N ASP A 328 -25.37 21.69 -33.02
CA ASP A 328 -26.22 20.82 -33.84
C ASP A 328 -27.67 21.35 -33.91
N THR A 329 -28.25 21.36 -35.12
CA THR A 329 -29.58 21.93 -35.38
C THR A 329 -30.74 21.17 -34.71
N GLY A 330 -30.48 19.95 -34.24
CA GLY A 330 -31.41 19.15 -33.43
C GLY A 330 -31.24 19.32 -31.91
N ARG A 331 -30.37 20.25 -31.48
CA ARG A 331 -30.03 20.55 -30.07
C ARG A 331 -30.19 22.07 -29.84
N LEU A 332 -29.33 22.71 -29.06
CA LEU A 332 -29.52 24.13 -28.68
C LEU A 332 -29.28 25.14 -29.82
N ASN A 333 -28.64 24.72 -30.93
CA ASN A 333 -28.51 25.46 -32.20
C ASN A 333 -28.11 26.96 -32.07
N VAL A 334 -27.16 27.27 -31.19
CA VAL A 334 -26.78 28.66 -30.85
C VAL A 334 -25.88 29.33 -31.89
N ILE A 335 -25.42 28.55 -32.87
CA ILE A 335 -24.41 28.93 -33.86
C ILE A 335 -24.76 30.20 -34.65
N GLN A 336 -26.04 30.40 -35.00
CA GLN A 336 -26.46 31.59 -35.76
C GLN A 336 -26.43 32.87 -34.91
N ASP A 337 -26.74 32.78 -33.62
CA ASP A 337 -26.72 33.94 -32.73
C ASP A 337 -25.29 34.35 -32.38
N VAL A 338 -24.40 33.37 -32.20
CA VAL A 338 -22.95 33.60 -32.10
C VAL A 338 -22.42 34.24 -33.39
N GLY A 339 -22.76 33.71 -34.57
CA GLY A 339 -22.35 34.28 -35.86
C GLY A 339 -22.76 35.74 -36.04
N LYS A 340 -24.00 36.10 -35.66
CA LYS A 340 -24.48 37.49 -35.66
C LYS A 340 -23.71 38.38 -34.67
N ARG A 341 -23.45 37.90 -33.44
CA ARG A 341 -22.70 38.66 -32.42
C ARG A 341 -21.22 38.83 -32.74
N LEU A 342 -20.63 37.91 -33.52
CA LEU A 342 -19.30 38.04 -34.12
C LEU A 342 -19.26 39.00 -35.33
N GLY A 343 -20.42 39.51 -35.80
CA GLY A 343 -20.50 40.38 -36.96
C GLY A 343 -20.35 39.68 -38.32
N LEU A 344 -20.60 38.36 -38.38
CA LEU A 344 -20.42 37.55 -39.59
C LEU A 344 -21.69 37.56 -40.47
N ASP A 345 -21.50 37.44 -41.79
CA ASP A 345 -22.60 37.32 -42.75
C ASP A 345 -23.26 35.94 -42.67
N THR A 346 -24.20 35.79 -41.73
CA THR A 346 -24.96 34.54 -41.55
C THR A 346 -25.89 34.20 -42.72
N GLY A 347 -26.09 35.11 -43.68
CA GLY A 347 -26.86 34.88 -44.90
C GLY A 347 -26.07 34.17 -46.00
N ASN A 348 -24.75 34.33 -46.03
CA ASN A 348 -23.87 33.76 -47.05
C ASN A 348 -22.99 32.63 -46.49
N VAL A 349 -23.31 31.39 -46.84
CA VAL A 349 -22.54 30.19 -46.41
C VAL A 349 -21.08 30.22 -46.88
N THR A 350 -20.75 30.90 -47.99
CA THR A 350 -19.35 30.99 -48.49
C THR A 350 -18.43 31.85 -47.61
N SER A 351 -18.98 32.58 -46.63
CA SER A 351 -18.19 33.32 -45.63
C SER A 351 -17.57 32.44 -44.54
N LEU A 352 -17.89 31.14 -44.50
CA LEU A 352 -17.47 30.20 -43.44
C LEU A 352 -17.91 30.63 -42.03
N TRP A 353 -18.99 31.42 -41.93
CA TRP A 353 -19.47 31.95 -40.65
C TRP A 353 -19.82 30.86 -39.62
N LYS A 354 -20.27 29.69 -40.09
CA LYS A 354 -20.58 28.54 -39.23
C LYS A 354 -19.32 27.98 -38.60
N ASP A 355 -18.31 27.72 -39.41
CA ASP A 355 -17.02 27.18 -39.01
C ASP A 355 -16.35 28.13 -37.99
N GLN A 356 -16.34 29.43 -38.28
CA GLN A 356 -15.80 30.43 -37.36
C GLN A 356 -16.61 30.51 -36.04
N ALA A 357 -17.94 30.54 -36.10
CA ALA A 357 -18.78 30.57 -34.89
C ALA A 357 -18.61 29.30 -34.03
N ALA A 358 -18.52 28.13 -34.67
CA ALA A 358 -18.32 26.84 -34.00
C ALA A 358 -16.97 26.75 -33.28
N VAL A 359 -15.90 27.26 -33.89
CA VAL A 359 -14.57 27.38 -33.26
C VAL A 359 -14.65 28.23 -31.99
N GLU A 360 -15.24 29.43 -32.06
CA GLU A 360 -15.32 30.37 -30.93
C GLU A 360 -16.22 29.82 -29.81
N ILE A 361 -17.28 29.06 -30.13
CA ILE A 361 -18.10 28.32 -29.13
C ILE A 361 -17.26 27.26 -28.42
N ASN A 362 -16.48 26.45 -29.15
CA ASN A 362 -15.65 25.42 -28.56
C ASN A 362 -14.50 26.01 -27.70
N ILE A 363 -13.96 27.16 -28.09
CA ILE A 363 -13.01 27.95 -27.27
C ILE A 363 -13.70 28.40 -25.97
N ALA A 364 -14.92 28.93 -26.03
CA ALA A 364 -15.67 29.33 -24.84
C ALA A 364 -15.86 28.16 -23.86
N VAL A 365 -16.23 26.98 -24.35
CA VAL A 365 -16.39 25.76 -23.54
C VAL A 365 -15.09 25.39 -22.83
N LEU A 366 -13.99 25.18 -23.57
CA LEU A 366 -12.70 24.76 -23.02
C LEU A 366 -12.18 25.77 -21.99
N HIS A 367 -12.22 27.06 -22.33
CA HIS A 367 -11.81 28.15 -21.45
C HIS A 367 -12.62 28.19 -20.14
N SER A 368 -13.94 27.98 -20.21
CA SER A 368 -14.81 28.04 -19.03
C SER A 368 -14.54 26.90 -18.06
N TYR A 369 -14.47 25.67 -18.57
CA TYR A 369 -14.17 24.49 -17.76
C TYR A 369 -12.79 24.59 -17.12
N GLN A 370 -11.76 25.00 -17.88
CA GLN A 370 -10.41 25.23 -17.35
C GLN A 370 -10.39 26.32 -16.27
N SER A 371 -11.07 27.43 -16.50
CA SER A 371 -11.14 28.55 -15.54
C SER A 371 -11.87 28.19 -14.24
N ASP A 372 -12.93 27.36 -14.32
CA ASP A 372 -13.66 26.83 -13.16
C ASP A 372 -13.02 25.56 -12.56
N LYS A 373 -11.83 25.16 -13.06
CA LYS A 373 -11.06 23.99 -12.60
C LYS A 373 -11.86 22.67 -12.71
N VAL A 374 -12.69 22.57 -13.75
CA VAL A 374 -13.48 21.37 -14.09
C VAL A 374 -12.79 20.57 -15.18
N THR A 375 -12.61 19.26 -14.97
CA THR A 375 -11.92 18.37 -15.92
C THR A 375 -12.67 18.30 -17.25
N ILE A 376 -11.96 18.65 -18.32
CA ILE A 376 -12.38 18.54 -19.72
C ILE A 376 -11.16 18.18 -20.57
N VAL A 377 -11.35 17.54 -21.72
CA VAL A 377 -10.26 17.27 -22.68
C VAL A 377 -10.57 17.88 -24.04
N ASP A 378 -9.55 18.38 -24.73
CA ASP A 378 -9.68 18.79 -26.14
C ASP A 378 -9.70 17.56 -27.08
N HIS A 379 -10.18 17.76 -28.30
CA HIS A 379 -10.38 16.66 -29.25
C HIS A 379 -9.09 16.15 -29.92
N HIS A 380 -8.01 16.93 -29.96
CA HIS A 380 -6.72 16.46 -30.47
C HIS A 380 -6.06 15.54 -29.43
N THR A 381 -5.97 15.98 -28.17
CA THR A 381 -5.42 15.20 -27.05
C THR A 381 -6.22 13.91 -26.82
N ALA A 382 -7.55 13.96 -26.97
CA ALA A 382 -8.40 12.76 -26.91
C ALA A 382 -8.12 11.77 -28.06
N ALA A 383 -7.93 12.26 -29.28
CA ALA A 383 -7.59 11.42 -30.45
C ALA A 383 -6.19 10.78 -30.34
N GLU A 384 -5.18 11.52 -29.88
CA GLU A 384 -3.85 10.97 -29.58
C GLU A 384 -3.92 9.89 -28.49
N SER A 385 -4.66 10.15 -27.40
CA SER A 385 -4.87 9.21 -26.31
C SER A 385 -5.58 7.92 -26.77
N PHE A 386 -6.54 8.05 -27.68
CA PHE A 386 -7.22 6.92 -28.30
C PHE A 386 -6.28 6.05 -29.13
N LEU A 387 -5.40 6.65 -29.96
CA LEU A 387 -4.46 5.86 -30.76
C LEU A 387 -3.45 5.11 -29.89
N LYS A 388 -2.98 5.72 -28.79
CA LYS A 388 -2.13 5.04 -27.81
C LYS A 388 -2.86 3.87 -27.13
N HIS A 389 -4.15 4.02 -26.84
CA HIS A 389 -4.98 2.90 -26.38
C HIS A 389 -5.07 1.81 -27.46
N MET A 390 -5.37 2.17 -28.71
CA MET A 390 -5.46 1.22 -29.83
C MET A 390 -4.15 0.42 -30.00
N GLU A 391 -3.00 1.09 -29.99
CA GLU A 391 -1.69 0.43 -30.06
C GLU A 391 -1.47 -0.58 -28.92
N ASN A 392 -1.72 -0.17 -27.66
CA ASN A 392 -1.64 -1.06 -26.50
C ASN A 392 -2.55 -2.28 -26.63
N GLU A 393 -3.76 -2.12 -27.18
CA GLU A 393 -4.72 -3.22 -27.37
C GLU A 393 -4.29 -4.17 -28.49
N TYR A 394 -3.68 -3.66 -29.57
CA TYR A 394 -3.07 -4.49 -30.60
C TYR A 394 -1.89 -5.30 -30.05
N GLN A 395 -1.02 -4.70 -29.23
CA GLN A 395 0.08 -5.41 -28.57
C GLN A 395 -0.43 -6.46 -27.57
N ALA A 396 -1.42 -6.12 -26.75
CA ALA A 396 -1.90 -7.00 -25.67
C ALA A 396 -2.84 -8.13 -26.13
N ARG A 397 -3.69 -7.89 -27.15
CA ARG A 397 -4.74 -8.83 -27.57
C ARG A 397 -5.05 -8.85 -29.07
N GLY A 398 -4.23 -8.22 -29.90
CA GLY A 398 -4.32 -8.34 -31.36
C GLY A 398 -5.54 -7.66 -32.00
N GLY A 399 -6.14 -6.66 -31.36
CA GLY A 399 -7.23 -5.87 -31.96
C GLY A 399 -7.85 -4.85 -31.04
N CYS A 400 -8.57 -3.88 -31.61
CA CYS A 400 -9.24 -2.82 -30.87
C CYS A 400 -10.58 -2.45 -31.53
N PRO A 401 -11.74 -2.72 -30.88
CA PRO A 401 -13.04 -2.38 -31.44
C PRO A 401 -13.22 -0.85 -31.45
N ALA A 402 -13.57 -0.28 -32.60
CA ALA A 402 -13.71 1.16 -32.75
C ALA A 402 -14.72 1.54 -33.84
N ASP A 403 -15.64 2.44 -33.48
CA ASP A 403 -16.61 3.04 -34.39
C ASP A 403 -16.09 4.40 -34.86
N TRP A 404 -15.58 4.46 -36.10
CA TRP A 404 -14.97 5.67 -36.67
C TRP A 404 -15.88 6.90 -36.56
N VAL A 405 -17.20 6.74 -36.68
CA VAL A 405 -18.20 7.83 -36.61
C VAL A 405 -18.25 8.50 -35.23
N TRP A 406 -17.85 7.79 -34.18
CA TRP A 406 -17.84 8.26 -32.79
C TRP A 406 -16.45 8.57 -32.25
N ILE A 407 -15.42 7.87 -32.73
CA ILE A 407 -14.03 8.10 -32.34
C ILE A 407 -13.45 9.33 -33.02
N VAL A 408 -13.84 9.63 -34.26
CA VAL A 408 -13.36 10.82 -34.97
C VAL A 408 -14.18 12.04 -34.55
N PRO A 409 -13.55 13.12 -34.03
CA PRO A 409 -14.27 14.27 -33.52
C PRO A 409 -14.96 15.06 -34.65
N PRO A 410 -16.08 15.75 -34.37
CA PRO A 410 -16.89 16.44 -35.39
C PRO A 410 -16.29 17.76 -35.90
N MET A 411 -15.19 18.23 -35.31
CA MET A 411 -14.48 19.45 -35.67
C MET A 411 -13.01 19.12 -35.95
N SER A 412 -12.42 19.80 -36.93
CA SER A 412 -10.99 19.67 -37.30
C SER A 412 -10.52 18.23 -37.55
N SER A 413 -11.42 17.34 -37.94
CA SER A 413 -11.23 15.89 -37.91
C SER A 413 -9.96 15.42 -38.64
N SER A 414 -9.71 15.93 -39.84
CA SER A 414 -8.54 15.61 -40.68
C SER A 414 -7.19 16.09 -40.11
N LEU A 415 -7.21 16.94 -39.07
CA LEU A 415 -6.04 17.36 -38.30
C LEU A 415 -5.82 16.50 -37.05
N THR A 416 -6.62 15.44 -36.87
CA THR A 416 -6.45 14.46 -35.80
C THR A 416 -5.94 13.14 -36.38
N PRO A 417 -5.01 12.43 -35.72
CA PRO A 417 -4.43 11.21 -36.29
C PRO A 417 -5.44 10.05 -36.31
N ALA A 418 -6.52 10.13 -35.53
CA ALA A 418 -7.63 9.18 -35.55
C ALA A 418 -8.42 9.19 -36.87
N PHE A 419 -8.46 10.31 -37.61
CA PHE A 419 -9.16 10.39 -38.89
C PHE A 419 -8.51 9.52 -39.97
N HIS A 420 -7.17 9.47 -39.99
CA HIS A 420 -6.36 8.74 -40.98
C HIS A 420 -6.21 7.24 -40.68
N GLN A 421 -6.76 6.77 -39.55
CA GLN A 421 -6.67 5.39 -39.09
C GLN A 421 -7.90 4.58 -39.53
N GLU A 422 -7.69 3.51 -40.30
CA GLU A 422 -8.73 2.51 -40.54
C GLU A 422 -9.11 1.78 -39.23
N MET A 423 -10.41 1.55 -39.02
CA MET A 423 -10.98 1.00 -37.79
C MET A 423 -12.04 -0.07 -38.07
N LEU A 424 -12.19 -1.04 -37.16
CA LEU A 424 -13.24 -2.06 -37.23
C LEU A 424 -14.24 -1.90 -36.10
N ASN A 425 -15.51 -1.75 -36.48
CA ASN A 425 -16.63 -1.71 -35.54
C ASN A 425 -17.15 -3.14 -35.28
N TYR A 426 -16.92 -3.66 -34.08
CA TYR A 426 -17.40 -4.96 -33.61
C TYR A 426 -17.59 -4.95 -32.09
N THR A 427 -18.46 -5.83 -31.58
CA THR A 427 -18.80 -5.93 -30.15
C THR A 427 -18.19 -7.19 -29.53
N LEU A 428 -17.47 -7.03 -28.42
CA LEU A 428 -16.93 -8.12 -27.57
C LEU A 428 -17.72 -8.16 -26.26
N SER A 429 -17.86 -9.35 -25.65
CA SER A 429 -18.31 -9.47 -24.25
C SER A 429 -17.09 -9.41 -23.29
N PRO A 430 -17.21 -8.85 -22.07
CA PRO A 430 -18.30 -7.99 -21.56
C PRO A 430 -18.53 -6.72 -22.40
N SER A 431 -19.76 -6.19 -22.40
CA SER A 431 -20.15 -5.05 -23.27
C SER A 431 -21.09 -4.05 -22.60
N PHE A 432 -21.11 -2.81 -23.11
CA PHE A 432 -22.21 -1.86 -22.91
C PHE A 432 -23.11 -1.85 -24.16
N LEU A 433 -24.43 -1.97 -23.96
CA LEU A 433 -25.42 -2.05 -25.03
C LEU A 433 -26.53 -1.00 -24.79
N TYR A 434 -26.87 -0.22 -25.81
CA TYR A 434 -27.99 0.74 -25.73
C TYR A 434 -29.32 0.02 -25.53
N GLN A 435 -30.22 0.60 -24.73
CA GLN A 435 -31.53 0.05 -24.48
C GLN A 435 -32.64 0.88 -25.16
N PRO A 436 -33.73 0.23 -25.63
CA PRO A 436 -34.96 0.95 -25.98
C PRO A 436 -35.48 1.79 -24.81
N ALA A 437 -36.07 2.94 -25.14
CA ALA A 437 -36.69 3.85 -24.19
C ALA A 437 -37.88 3.16 -23.48
N PRO A 438 -37.87 3.03 -22.14
CA PRO A 438 -38.81 2.16 -21.42
C PRO A 438 -40.26 2.65 -21.48
N TRP A 439 -40.49 3.96 -21.59
CA TRP A 439 -41.84 4.54 -21.69
C TRP A 439 -42.56 4.18 -23.00
N LYS A 440 -41.86 3.76 -24.05
CA LYS A 440 -42.47 3.43 -25.36
C LYS A 440 -43.30 2.14 -25.33
N THR A 441 -43.08 1.27 -24.35
CA THR A 441 -43.83 0.03 -24.14
C THR A 441 -44.69 0.05 -22.86
N TRP A 442 -44.53 1.07 -22.02
CA TRP A 442 -45.29 1.25 -20.78
C TRP A 442 -46.74 1.68 -21.07
N LYS A 443 -47.68 1.18 -20.27
CA LYS A 443 -49.11 1.55 -20.32
C LYS A 443 -49.54 2.02 -18.95
N SER A 444 -49.74 3.34 -18.80
CA SER A 444 -50.14 3.99 -17.54
C SER A 444 -51.35 3.31 -16.87
N ALA A 445 -51.12 2.60 -15.77
CA ALA A 445 -52.18 1.94 -15.00
C ALA A 445 -52.87 2.87 -13.97
N ASN A 446 -52.18 3.89 -13.43
CA ASN A 446 -52.76 4.90 -12.52
C ASN A 446 -51.86 6.13 -12.34
N LYS A 447 -52.41 7.35 -12.42
CA LYS A 447 -51.68 8.61 -12.19
C LYS A 447 -51.59 8.97 -10.68
N LYS A 448 -50.52 8.60 -9.94
CA LYS A 448 -50.29 9.12 -8.56
C LYS A 448 -48.83 9.24 -8.10
N LYS A 449 -48.62 10.29 -7.28
CA LYS A 449 -47.49 10.58 -6.35
C LYS A 449 -46.13 10.99 -6.95
N VAL A 450 -45.99 12.30 -7.20
CA VAL A 450 -44.72 13.01 -7.03
C VAL A 450 -44.34 13.02 -5.54
N ILE A 451 -43.11 12.63 -5.21
CA ILE A 451 -42.59 12.69 -3.83
C ILE A 451 -41.92 14.05 -3.60
N SER A 452 -42.53 14.92 -2.78
CA SER A 452 -42.04 16.29 -2.61
C SER A 452 -40.75 16.38 -1.78
N PHE A 453 -39.85 17.24 -2.25
CA PHE A 453 -38.55 17.64 -1.69
C PHE A 453 -38.42 17.57 -0.16
N LYS A 454 -39.41 18.04 0.62
CA LYS A 454 -39.28 18.17 2.09
C LYS A 454 -39.19 16.84 2.85
N LYS A 455 -39.88 15.77 2.40
CA LYS A 455 -39.74 14.43 3.01
C LYS A 455 -38.51 13.68 2.51
N LEU A 456 -38.12 13.94 1.27
CA LEU A 456 -36.98 13.27 0.65
C LEU A 456 -35.65 13.91 1.08
N ALA A 457 -35.57 15.20 1.37
CA ALA A 457 -34.34 15.85 1.84
C ALA A 457 -33.92 15.37 3.24
N GLU A 458 -34.88 15.18 4.15
CA GLU A 458 -34.63 14.56 5.46
C GLU A 458 -34.25 13.08 5.29
N ALA A 459 -34.99 12.33 4.47
CA ALA A 459 -34.70 10.92 4.20
C ALA A 459 -33.40 10.69 3.43
N VAL A 460 -32.96 11.60 2.54
CA VAL A 460 -31.71 11.49 1.78
C VAL A 460 -30.54 12.03 2.59
N LYS A 461 -30.69 13.06 3.44
CA LYS A 461 -29.66 13.34 4.45
C LYS A 461 -29.49 12.17 5.42
N PHE A 462 -30.58 11.54 5.86
CA PHE A 462 -30.53 10.41 6.80
C PHE A 462 -30.06 9.11 6.14
N SER A 463 -30.47 8.81 4.91
CA SER A 463 -30.08 7.61 4.16
C SER A 463 -28.75 7.75 3.43
N ALA A 464 -28.33 8.92 2.95
CA ALA A 464 -26.95 9.12 2.50
C ALA A 464 -25.97 9.11 3.68
N LYS A 465 -26.43 9.47 4.89
CA LYS A 465 -25.68 9.28 6.14
C LYS A 465 -25.59 7.81 6.55
N LEU A 466 -26.72 7.09 6.62
CA LEU A 466 -26.75 5.65 6.93
C LEU A 466 -26.06 4.79 5.86
N MET A 467 -26.27 5.08 4.56
CA MET A 467 -25.55 4.41 3.47
C MET A 467 -24.10 4.88 3.40
N GLY A 468 -23.77 6.14 3.70
CA GLY A 468 -22.39 6.60 3.83
C GLY A 468 -21.65 5.80 4.90
N GLN A 469 -22.26 5.59 6.06
CA GLN A 469 -21.74 4.71 7.12
C GLN A 469 -21.71 3.22 6.71
N ALA A 470 -22.70 2.74 5.94
CA ALA A 470 -22.74 1.35 5.46
C ALA A 470 -21.81 1.07 4.25
N MET A 471 -21.43 2.09 3.48
CA MET A 471 -20.47 2.03 2.38
C MET A 471 -19.04 2.27 2.87
N ALA A 472 -18.85 3.13 3.88
CA ALA A 472 -17.61 3.27 4.64
C ALA A 472 -17.18 1.92 5.24
N ARG A 473 -18.14 1.17 5.80
CA ARG A 473 -18.00 -0.24 6.22
C ARG A 473 -17.67 -1.24 5.09
N ARG A 474 -17.48 -0.83 3.84
CA ARG A 474 -17.08 -1.69 2.70
C ARG A 474 -15.73 -1.33 2.08
N VAL A 475 -15.14 -0.17 2.40
CA VAL A 475 -13.79 0.16 1.93
C VAL A 475 -12.79 -0.56 2.83
N LYS A 476 -12.19 -1.64 2.31
CA LYS A 476 -11.18 -2.43 3.01
C LYS A 476 -9.90 -1.62 3.19
N ALA A 477 -9.40 -1.55 4.42
CA ALA A 477 -8.15 -0.89 4.78
C ALA A 477 -7.19 -1.91 5.41
N THR A 478 -6.17 -2.30 4.64
CA THR A 478 -5.22 -3.35 5.02
C THR A 478 -3.98 -2.72 5.65
N VAL A 479 -3.85 -2.87 6.97
CA VAL A 479 -2.68 -2.40 7.75
C VAL A 479 -1.63 -3.51 7.79
N LEU A 480 -0.60 -3.40 6.95
CA LEU A 480 0.55 -4.30 6.93
C LEU A 480 1.61 -3.84 7.94
N TYR A 481 2.22 -4.78 8.66
CA TYR A 481 3.35 -4.49 9.54
C TYR A 481 4.51 -5.48 9.41
N ALA A 482 5.72 -4.97 9.67
CA ALA A 482 6.91 -5.77 9.93
C ALA A 482 7.67 -5.19 11.13
N THR A 483 8.21 -6.07 11.98
CA THR A 483 8.74 -5.71 13.29
C THR A 483 9.69 -6.78 13.83
N GLU A 484 10.77 -6.36 14.49
CA GLU A 484 11.66 -7.27 15.25
C GLU A 484 11.30 -7.26 16.76
N THR A 485 11.04 -6.08 17.33
CA THR A 485 10.84 -5.89 18.79
C THR A 485 9.39 -5.63 19.21
N GLY A 486 8.44 -5.68 18.26
CA GLY A 486 7.00 -5.51 18.51
C GLY A 486 6.47 -4.08 18.37
N LYS A 487 7.31 -3.03 18.37
CA LYS A 487 6.86 -1.62 18.27
C LYS A 487 5.96 -1.34 17.06
N SER A 488 6.37 -1.72 15.85
CA SER A 488 5.57 -1.50 14.63
C SER A 488 4.22 -2.22 14.65
N GLN A 489 4.15 -3.39 15.28
CA GLN A 489 2.90 -4.15 15.46
C GLN A 489 1.95 -3.43 16.42
N ALA A 490 2.47 -2.82 17.50
CA ALA A 490 1.65 -2.01 18.41
C ALA A 490 1.06 -0.81 17.69
N TYR A 491 1.88 -0.05 16.94
CA TYR A 491 1.43 1.08 16.14
C TYR A 491 0.44 0.67 15.03
N ALA A 492 0.65 -0.45 14.35
CA ALA A 492 -0.32 -0.99 13.38
C ALA A 492 -1.68 -1.35 14.02
N LYS A 493 -1.69 -1.91 15.24
CA LYS A 493 -2.93 -2.17 15.99
C LYS A 493 -3.64 -0.87 16.36
N THR A 494 -2.93 0.14 16.85
CA THR A 494 -3.51 1.48 17.11
C THR A 494 -4.02 2.14 15.84
N LEU A 495 -3.31 2.01 14.71
CA LEU A 495 -3.74 2.54 13.42
C LEU A 495 -5.03 1.87 12.93
N CYS A 496 -5.15 0.55 13.09
CA CYS A 496 -6.38 -0.16 12.77
C CYS A 496 -7.57 0.31 13.62
N GLU A 497 -7.38 0.50 14.93
CA GLU A 497 -8.42 1.06 15.82
C GLU A 497 -8.88 2.46 15.39
N ILE A 498 -7.97 3.28 14.85
CA ILE A 498 -8.31 4.58 14.25
C ILE A 498 -9.12 4.40 12.96
N PHE A 499 -8.69 3.52 12.06
CA PHE A 499 -9.34 3.32 10.76
C PHE A 499 -10.71 2.64 10.88
N LEU A 500 -10.96 1.81 11.91
CA LEU A 500 -12.28 1.23 12.19
C LEU A 500 -13.41 2.26 12.41
N HIS A 501 -13.09 3.54 12.68
CA HIS A 501 -14.09 4.61 12.72
C HIS A 501 -14.70 4.95 11.34
N ALA A 502 -14.06 4.59 10.23
CA ALA A 502 -14.49 4.93 8.86
C ALA A 502 -14.25 3.87 7.78
N PHE A 503 -13.58 2.75 8.09
CA PHE A 503 -13.15 1.73 7.13
C PHE A 503 -13.33 0.31 7.69
N ASP A 504 -13.40 -0.69 6.82
CA ASP A 504 -13.25 -2.10 7.19
C ASP A 504 -11.76 -2.43 7.34
N ALA A 505 -11.19 -2.11 8.51
CA ALA A 505 -9.76 -2.16 8.75
C ALA A 505 -9.30 -3.50 9.35
N LYS A 506 -8.24 -4.09 8.78
CA LYS A 506 -7.57 -5.31 9.30
C LYS A 506 -6.07 -5.08 9.49
N VAL A 507 -5.46 -5.76 10.46
CA VAL A 507 -4.00 -5.80 10.65
C VAL A 507 -3.45 -7.14 10.20
N VAL A 508 -2.41 -7.16 9.37
CA VAL A 508 -1.75 -8.38 8.88
C VAL A 508 -0.22 -8.24 8.97
N CYS A 509 0.46 -9.32 9.35
CA CYS A 509 1.92 -9.38 9.29
C CYS A 509 2.37 -9.51 7.84
N MET A 510 3.42 -8.81 7.40
CA MET A 510 3.95 -8.92 6.03
C MET A 510 4.34 -10.36 5.63
N GLN A 511 4.74 -11.20 6.59
CA GLN A 511 5.08 -12.61 6.36
C GLN A 511 3.85 -13.49 6.05
N ASP A 512 2.71 -13.15 6.65
CA ASP A 512 1.45 -13.90 6.58
C ASP A 512 0.51 -13.35 5.49
N TYR A 513 0.87 -12.22 4.86
CA TYR A 513 0.10 -11.58 3.80
C TYR A 513 0.38 -12.23 2.43
N ASP A 514 -0.67 -12.53 1.67
CA ASP A 514 -0.52 -12.93 0.27
C ASP A 514 -0.36 -11.69 -0.62
N THR A 515 0.84 -11.52 -1.15
CA THR A 515 1.20 -10.42 -2.05
C THR A 515 0.40 -10.39 -3.36
N VAL A 516 -0.29 -11.48 -3.74
CA VAL A 516 -1.19 -11.49 -4.91
C VAL A 516 -2.43 -10.62 -4.67
N ASP A 517 -2.91 -10.53 -3.43
CA ASP A 517 -4.07 -9.68 -3.09
C ASP A 517 -3.78 -8.19 -3.29
N LEU A 518 -2.50 -7.78 -3.35
CA LEU A 518 -2.08 -6.39 -3.37
C LEU A 518 -2.61 -5.62 -4.57
N GLU A 519 -2.74 -6.23 -5.75
CA GLU A 519 -3.31 -5.61 -6.96
C GLU A 519 -4.83 -5.31 -6.83
N HIS A 520 -5.47 -5.87 -5.80
CA HIS A 520 -6.91 -5.81 -5.54
C HIS A 520 -7.26 -5.04 -4.25
N GLU A 521 -6.28 -4.66 -3.44
CA GLU A 521 -6.50 -3.82 -2.26
C GLU A 521 -6.91 -2.39 -2.65
N ALA A 522 -7.89 -1.83 -1.92
CA ALA A 522 -8.30 -0.43 -2.10
C ALA A 522 -7.35 0.53 -1.35
N LEU A 523 -7.06 0.22 -0.09
CA LEU A 523 -6.20 1.02 0.78
C LEU A 523 -5.22 0.12 1.55
N VAL A 524 -3.92 0.35 1.37
CA VAL A 524 -2.84 -0.32 2.10
C VAL A 524 -2.09 0.69 2.97
N LEU A 525 -2.03 0.43 4.26
CA LEU A 525 -1.26 1.23 5.22
C LEU A 525 -0.11 0.39 5.75
N VAL A 526 1.12 0.91 5.68
CA VAL A 526 2.30 0.15 6.11
C VAL A 526 2.90 0.76 7.36
N VAL A 527 3.14 -0.05 8.39
CA VAL A 527 3.84 0.36 9.62
C VAL A 527 5.00 -0.60 9.86
N THR A 528 6.23 -0.16 9.58
CA THR A 528 7.38 -1.07 9.52
C THR A 528 8.62 -0.50 10.21
N SER A 529 9.42 -1.35 10.84
CA SER A 529 10.75 -0.99 11.35
C SER A 529 11.85 -1.29 10.32
N THR A 530 13.04 -0.73 10.49
CA THR A 530 14.26 -1.15 9.77
C THR A 530 15.20 -1.87 10.73
N PHE A 531 15.92 -2.89 10.26
CA PHE A 531 16.87 -3.67 11.07
C PHE A 531 18.22 -3.83 10.37
N GLY A 532 19.16 -4.55 10.98
CA GLY A 532 20.48 -4.81 10.40
C GLY A 532 21.23 -3.53 10.02
N ASN A 533 21.60 -3.40 8.75
CA ASN A 533 22.22 -2.21 8.18
C ASN A 533 21.34 -1.58 7.08
N GLY A 534 20.07 -1.31 7.40
CA GLY A 534 19.07 -0.81 6.45
C GLY A 534 18.19 -1.91 5.84
N ASP A 535 18.24 -3.11 6.40
CA ASP A 535 17.57 -4.29 5.90
C ASP A 535 16.12 -4.39 6.44
N PRO A 536 15.22 -5.14 5.78
CA PRO A 536 13.91 -5.46 6.33
C PRO A 536 14.01 -6.20 7.68
N PRO A 537 13.01 -6.08 8.57
CA PRO A 537 12.76 -7.06 9.63
C PRO A 537 12.58 -8.46 9.03
N GLU A 538 12.89 -9.52 9.79
CA GLU A 538 12.77 -10.91 9.32
C GLU A 538 11.38 -11.22 8.73
N ASN A 539 10.31 -10.73 9.37
CA ASN A 539 8.93 -10.89 8.91
C ASN A 539 8.51 -9.94 7.77
N GLY A 540 9.42 -9.10 7.25
CA GLY A 540 9.25 -8.25 6.07
C GLY A 540 10.07 -8.68 4.84
N GLU A 541 11.06 -9.56 5.00
CA GLU A 541 12.00 -9.96 3.93
C GLU A 541 11.30 -10.55 2.69
N ARG A 542 10.31 -11.46 2.91
CA ARG A 542 9.52 -12.08 1.82
C ARG A 542 8.73 -11.04 1.03
N PHE A 543 8.09 -10.11 1.72
CA PHE A 543 7.29 -9.04 1.11
C PHE A 543 8.18 -8.10 0.28
N SER A 544 9.31 -7.67 0.84
CA SER A 544 10.34 -6.87 0.14
C SER A 544 10.84 -7.56 -1.13
N SER A 545 11.17 -8.84 -1.03
CA SER A 545 11.66 -9.65 -2.15
C SER A 545 10.63 -9.77 -3.27
N THR A 546 9.35 -9.91 -2.91
CA THR A 546 8.26 -10.01 -3.90
C THR A 546 8.02 -8.68 -4.62
N LEU A 547 7.99 -7.55 -3.90
CA LEU A 547 7.86 -6.22 -4.52
C LEU A 547 9.02 -5.92 -5.49
N MET A 548 10.26 -6.26 -5.10
CA MET A 548 11.43 -6.15 -6.00
C MET A 548 11.27 -7.03 -7.24
N ALA A 549 10.77 -8.26 -7.11
CA ALA A 549 10.54 -9.16 -8.23
C ALA A 549 9.41 -8.68 -9.16
N MET A 550 8.32 -8.13 -8.62
CA MET A 550 7.25 -7.51 -9.41
C MET A 550 7.81 -6.36 -10.25
N LEU A 551 8.64 -5.49 -9.66
CA LEU A 551 9.22 -4.35 -10.39
C LEU A 551 10.15 -4.80 -11.53
N GLN A 552 10.95 -5.85 -11.29
CA GLN A 552 11.82 -6.44 -12.32
C GLN A 552 11.05 -7.02 -13.50
N GLN A 553 9.84 -7.56 -13.29
CA GLN A 553 8.98 -8.07 -14.37
C GLN A 553 8.35 -6.95 -15.22
N HIS A 554 8.32 -5.71 -14.74
CA HIS A 554 7.69 -4.56 -15.40
C HIS A 554 8.67 -3.49 -15.91
N SER A 555 9.98 -3.66 -15.70
CA SER A 555 11.01 -2.76 -16.23
C SER A 555 11.31 -3.03 -17.71
N THR A 556 11.49 -1.99 -18.51
CA THR A 556 11.93 -2.09 -19.91
C THR A 556 13.38 -2.56 -20.01
N ALA A 557 13.70 -3.33 -21.05
CA ALA A 557 14.93 -4.13 -21.18
C ALA A 557 16.28 -3.37 -21.27
N GLU A 558 16.30 -2.05 -21.11
CA GLU A 558 17.51 -1.21 -21.23
C GLU A 558 18.16 -0.83 -19.89
N GLU A 559 17.49 -1.00 -18.74
CA GLU A 559 18.09 -0.79 -17.42
C GLU A 559 18.46 -2.12 -16.73
N GLN A 560 19.70 -2.22 -16.22
CA GLN A 560 20.08 -3.33 -15.34
C GLN A 560 19.37 -3.20 -13.98
N PRO A 561 18.76 -4.28 -13.44
CA PRO A 561 18.02 -4.22 -12.19
C PRO A 561 18.95 -3.94 -10.99
N LYS A 562 18.81 -2.76 -10.40
CA LYS A 562 19.56 -2.35 -9.19
C LYS A 562 19.10 -3.18 -7.98
N SER A 563 20.05 -3.63 -7.16
CA SER A 563 19.75 -4.39 -5.93
C SER A 563 19.01 -3.53 -4.90
N TYR A 564 18.38 -4.16 -3.91
CA TYR A 564 17.83 -3.45 -2.73
C TYR A 564 18.89 -2.56 -2.06
N LYS A 565 20.12 -3.06 -1.86
CA LYS A 565 21.20 -2.31 -1.20
C LYS A 565 21.70 -1.13 -2.05
N VAL A 566 21.74 -1.25 -3.39
CA VAL A 566 22.04 -0.12 -4.28
C VAL A 566 20.95 0.96 -4.20
N ARG A 567 19.67 0.56 -4.22
CA ARG A 567 18.56 1.52 -4.28
C ARG A 567 18.33 2.25 -2.96
N PHE A 568 18.42 1.54 -1.83
CA PHE A 568 17.95 2.04 -0.53
C PHE A 568 19.06 2.19 0.52
N ASN A 569 20.20 1.49 0.35
CA ASN A 569 21.34 1.53 1.28
C ASN A 569 22.63 2.06 0.59
N SER A 570 22.49 2.93 -0.43
CA SER A 570 23.63 3.51 -1.15
C SER A 570 24.53 4.34 -0.25
N VAL A 571 25.83 4.38 -0.58
CA VAL A 571 26.85 5.15 0.14
C VAL A 571 27.30 6.42 -0.62
N SER A 572 26.63 6.74 -1.73
CA SER A 572 26.88 7.96 -2.52
C SER A 572 26.11 9.16 -1.98
N SER A 573 26.83 10.10 -1.35
CA SER A 573 26.38 11.43 -0.88
C SER A 573 25.42 11.44 0.31
N GLY A 574 25.86 12.07 1.41
CA GLY A 574 25.02 12.28 2.59
C GLY A 574 24.13 13.52 2.47
N LYS A 575 22.90 13.39 2.95
CA LYS A 575 21.90 14.41 3.35
C LYS A 575 21.50 15.58 2.43
N ASP A 576 22.27 15.99 1.42
CA ASP A 576 21.97 17.18 0.61
C ASP A 576 21.67 16.87 -0.87
N VAL A 577 20.65 16.04 -1.12
CA VAL A 577 20.02 15.91 -2.44
C VAL A 577 18.50 15.92 -2.24
N PRO A 578 17.77 16.98 -2.66
CA PRO A 578 16.31 16.92 -2.75
C PRO A 578 15.89 15.80 -3.70
N PRO A 579 14.69 15.19 -3.55
CA PRO A 579 14.17 14.28 -4.58
C PRO A 579 14.22 15.00 -5.92
N SER A 580 14.84 14.38 -6.92
CA SER A 580 15.44 15.06 -8.07
C SER A 580 14.45 15.92 -8.87
N SER A 581 14.35 17.19 -8.51
CA SER A 581 13.76 18.22 -9.35
C SER A 581 14.75 18.48 -10.49
N GLN A 582 14.50 17.89 -11.66
CA GLN A 582 15.13 18.31 -12.91
C GLN A 582 14.59 19.69 -13.34
N GLU A 583 14.88 20.72 -12.55
CA GLU A 583 14.90 22.08 -13.07
C GLU A 583 16.14 22.22 -13.95
N THR A 584 15.97 21.90 -15.24
CA THR A 584 16.98 22.15 -16.25
C THR A 584 17.07 23.66 -16.50
N SER A 585 18.06 24.30 -15.87
CA SER A 585 18.37 25.71 -16.08
C SER A 585 18.96 25.95 -17.48
N GLY A 586 18.08 25.97 -18.49
CA GLY A 586 18.37 26.34 -19.87
C GLY A 586 17.65 27.63 -20.25
N SER A 587 18.37 28.74 -20.40
CA SER A 587 17.80 30.03 -20.77
C SER A 587 17.30 30.04 -22.23
N GLY A 588 15.99 30.08 -22.44
CA GLY A 588 15.39 30.09 -23.79
C GLY A 588 13.88 30.32 -23.84
N THR A 589 13.46 31.58 -23.68
CA THR A 589 12.18 32.19 -24.11
C THR A 589 10.94 31.30 -24.37
N GLY A 590 9.97 31.35 -23.44
CA GLY A 590 8.53 31.45 -23.75
C GLY A 590 7.77 30.18 -24.17
N GLY A 591 7.13 29.50 -23.20
CA GLY A 591 6.12 28.46 -23.48
C GLY A 591 6.03 27.35 -22.44
N GLY A 592 5.77 27.68 -21.16
CA GLY A 592 5.78 26.71 -20.05
C GLY A 592 4.46 26.63 -19.28
N ALA A 593 3.66 25.59 -19.56
CA ALA A 593 2.53 25.16 -18.72
C ALA A 593 2.13 23.69 -18.99
N ALA A 594 2.23 23.23 -20.25
CA ALA A 594 1.70 21.93 -20.70
C ALA A 594 2.62 20.70 -20.50
N SER A 595 3.85 20.86 -20.01
CA SER A 595 4.82 19.75 -19.88
C SER A 595 4.62 18.90 -18.63
N GLY A 596 4.25 19.50 -17.49
CA GLY A 596 4.13 18.79 -16.20
C GLY A 596 2.96 17.80 -16.11
N GLU A 597 1.92 17.96 -16.92
CA GLU A 597 0.81 17.00 -17.00
C GLU A 597 1.13 15.79 -17.88
N ARG A 598 2.08 15.93 -18.83
CA ARG A 598 2.43 14.89 -19.79
C ARG A 598 3.10 13.66 -19.16
N GLU A 599 3.74 13.80 -18.01
CA GLU A 599 4.38 12.70 -17.28
C GLU A 599 3.43 11.99 -16.30
N ARG A 600 2.49 12.71 -15.66
CA ARG A 600 1.50 12.09 -14.75
C ARG A 600 0.48 11.19 -15.46
N LEU A 601 0.42 11.23 -16.79
CA LEU A 601 -0.38 10.33 -17.62
C LEU A 601 0.28 8.96 -17.86
N GLN A 602 1.48 8.70 -17.34
CA GLN A 602 2.31 7.55 -17.71
C GLN A 602 2.42 6.50 -16.60
N SER A 603 2.49 5.23 -17.02
CA SER A 603 2.50 4.01 -16.19
C SER A 603 1.20 3.69 -15.44
N ALA A 604 0.39 2.79 -16.03
CA ALA A 604 -0.55 1.97 -15.26
C ALA A 604 0.20 0.71 -14.79
N GLY A 605 1.00 0.85 -13.72
CA GLY A 605 1.65 -0.28 -13.07
C GLY A 605 0.65 -1.25 -12.42
N PRO A 606 1.07 -2.46 -12.00
CA PRO A 606 0.18 -3.48 -11.45
C PRO A 606 -0.65 -3.00 -10.24
N LEU A 607 -0.15 -2.04 -9.48
CA LEU A 607 -0.81 -1.47 -8.30
C LEU A 607 -1.62 -0.20 -8.59
N ALA A 608 -1.98 0.08 -9.84
CA ALA A 608 -2.72 1.30 -10.24
C ALA A 608 -4.10 1.51 -9.55
N ASN A 609 -4.65 0.49 -8.89
CA ASN A 609 -5.87 0.60 -8.07
C ASN A 609 -5.60 0.94 -6.60
N VAL A 610 -4.37 0.77 -6.14
CA VAL A 610 -4.01 0.77 -4.72
C VAL A 610 -3.74 2.19 -4.23
N ARG A 611 -4.41 2.58 -3.14
CA ARG A 611 -4.06 3.77 -2.37
C ARG A 611 -3.16 3.38 -1.22
N PHE A 612 -2.07 4.11 -0.96
CA PHE A 612 -1.17 3.74 0.14
C PHE A 612 -0.52 4.89 0.91
N SER A 613 -0.04 4.57 2.12
CA SER A 613 0.83 5.43 2.92
C SER A 613 1.67 4.58 3.87
N VAL A 614 2.88 5.04 4.19
CA VAL A 614 3.88 4.30 4.98
C VAL A 614 4.28 5.08 6.24
N PHE A 615 4.55 4.37 7.34
CA PHE A 615 5.23 4.86 8.52
C PHE A 615 6.45 3.98 8.84
N GLY A 616 7.65 4.57 8.75
CA GLY A 616 8.92 3.91 8.98
C GLY A 616 9.49 4.20 10.37
N LEU A 617 9.66 3.17 11.19
CA LEU A 617 10.38 3.24 12.47
C LEU A 617 11.88 2.99 12.22
N GLY A 618 12.73 3.81 12.84
CA GLY A 618 14.17 3.65 12.77
C GLY A 618 14.88 4.36 13.92
N SER A 619 16.20 4.49 13.82
CA SER A 619 17.03 5.26 14.74
C SER A 619 18.08 6.03 13.96
N ARG A 620 18.20 7.34 14.18
CA ARG A 620 19.22 8.19 13.52
C ARG A 620 20.66 7.89 13.98
N ALA A 621 20.86 6.90 14.85
CA ALA A 621 22.16 6.28 15.13
C ALA A 621 22.66 5.37 14.00
N TYR A 622 21.78 4.89 13.13
CA TYR A 622 22.11 4.01 12.00
C TYR A 622 22.29 4.85 10.72
N PRO A 623 23.22 4.47 9.81
CA PRO A 623 23.44 5.21 8.56
C PRO A 623 22.20 5.25 7.66
N HIS A 624 21.43 4.17 7.63
CA HIS A 624 20.29 3.94 6.74
C HIS A 624 18.98 4.09 7.55
N PHE A 625 18.70 5.34 7.99
CA PHE A 625 17.52 5.66 8.79
C PHE A 625 16.22 5.30 8.08
N ALA A 626 15.34 4.53 8.75
CA ALA A 626 14.04 4.09 8.26
C ALA A 626 14.04 3.45 6.85
N ALA A 627 15.18 2.94 6.39
CA ALA A 627 15.41 2.56 4.99
C ALA A 627 14.39 1.55 4.43
N PHE A 628 13.94 0.57 5.22
CA PHE A 628 12.90 -0.36 4.74
C PHE A 628 11.53 0.30 4.56
N GLY A 629 11.20 1.30 5.39
CA GLY A 629 10.01 2.13 5.19
C GLY A 629 10.09 2.90 3.87
N HIS A 630 11.22 3.55 3.60
CA HIS A 630 11.47 4.22 2.32
C HIS A 630 11.45 3.26 1.12
N ALA A 631 11.99 2.04 1.28
CA ALA A 631 11.97 1.03 0.23
C ALA A 631 10.55 0.61 -0.13
N VAL A 632 9.70 0.31 0.85
CA VAL A 632 8.29 -0.04 0.59
C VAL A 632 7.51 1.14 0.00
N ASP A 633 7.71 2.36 0.51
CA ASP A 633 7.05 3.56 -0.01
C ASP A 633 7.43 3.84 -1.48
N ALA A 634 8.71 3.70 -1.83
CA ALA A 634 9.18 3.82 -3.20
C ALA A 634 8.63 2.69 -4.09
N LEU A 635 8.75 1.43 -3.68
CA LEU A 635 8.33 0.27 -4.47
C LEU A 635 6.84 0.25 -4.77
N LEU A 636 5.98 0.60 -3.81
CA LEU A 636 4.54 0.71 -4.04
C LEU A 636 4.20 1.81 -5.05
N GLY A 637 4.96 2.92 -5.04
CA GLY A 637 4.82 4.00 -6.02
C GLY A 637 5.33 3.62 -7.42
N ASP A 638 6.51 3.00 -7.51
CA ASP A 638 7.10 2.52 -8.77
C ASP A 638 6.18 1.51 -9.48
N LEU A 639 5.48 0.67 -8.69
CA LEU A 639 4.49 -0.29 -9.17
C LEU A 639 3.12 0.33 -9.51
N GLY A 640 2.99 1.66 -9.48
CA GLY A 640 1.80 2.40 -9.92
C GLY A 640 0.79 2.76 -8.82
N GLY A 641 1.07 2.45 -7.54
CA GLY A 641 0.21 2.82 -6.43
C GLY A 641 0.13 4.33 -6.19
N GLU A 642 -1.04 4.82 -5.80
CA GLU A 642 -1.24 6.25 -5.51
C GLU A 642 -1.07 6.54 -4.01
N ARG A 643 -0.01 7.28 -3.69
CA ARG A 643 0.34 7.66 -2.31
C ARG A 643 -0.61 8.75 -1.79
N ILE A 644 -1.37 8.45 -0.73
CA ILE A 644 -2.35 9.39 -0.15
C ILE A 644 -1.75 10.40 0.85
N LEU A 645 -0.61 10.05 1.46
CA LEU A 645 0.16 10.93 2.33
C LEU A 645 1.65 10.56 2.21
N ARG A 646 2.55 11.55 2.32
CA ARG A 646 3.99 11.30 2.40
C ARG A 646 4.30 10.34 3.57
N ILE A 647 5.30 9.48 3.37
CA ILE A 647 5.86 8.63 4.42
C ILE A 647 6.13 9.43 5.70
N GLY A 648 5.74 8.87 6.84
CA GLY A 648 6.12 9.37 8.16
C GLY A 648 7.32 8.58 8.70
N GLU A 649 8.17 9.24 9.48
CA GLU A 649 9.39 8.67 10.05
C GLU A 649 9.35 8.79 11.59
N GLY A 650 9.76 7.74 12.31
CA GLY A 650 9.80 7.73 13.78
C GLY A 650 11.18 7.38 14.32
N ASP A 651 11.91 8.37 14.85
CA ASP A 651 13.27 8.20 15.42
C ASP A 651 13.22 7.74 16.88
N GLU A 652 13.75 6.54 17.15
CA GLU A 652 13.84 5.96 18.49
C GLU A 652 14.61 6.84 19.50
N LEU A 653 15.52 7.69 19.01
CA LEU A 653 16.30 8.60 19.85
C LEU A 653 15.48 9.76 20.44
N GLY A 654 14.31 10.08 19.86
CA GLY A 654 13.38 11.07 20.40
C GLY A 654 12.15 11.28 19.50
N GLY A 655 10.96 11.35 20.10
CA GLY A 655 9.73 11.72 19.41
C GLY A 655 9.06 10.64 18.54
N GLN A 656 9.56 9.40 18.52
CA GLN A 656 9.00 8.28 17.72
C GLN A 656 7.47 8.13 17.84
N GLU A 657 6.92 8.20 19.06
CA GLU A 657 5.49 8.05 19.30
C GLU A 657 4.68 9.30 18.92
N GLU A 658 5.23 10.50 19.10
CA GLU A 658 4.61 11.77 18.71
C GLU A 658 4.53 11.90 17.18
N ALA A 659 5.60 11.51 16.47
CA ALA A 659 5.62 11.41 15.02
C ALA A 659 4.57 10.41 14.51
N PHE A 660 4.47 9.23 15.13
CA PHE A 660 3.43 8.25 14.79
C PHE A 660 2.02 8.82 15.01
N ARG A 661 1.72 9.38 16.19
CA ARG A 661 0.39 9.96 16.49
C ARG A 661 0.01 11.08 15.52
N THR A 662 0.98 11.90 15.12
CA THR A 662 0.79 12.99 14.15
C THR A 662 0.52 12.47 12.74
N TRP A 663 1.32 11.52 12.26
CA TRP A 663 1.11 10.86 10.97
C TRP A 663 -0.22 10.09 10.94
N ALA A 664 -0.55 9.32 11.97
CA ALA A 664 -1.76 8.52 12.06
C ALA A 664 -3.04 9.37 11.97
N ARG A 665 -3.05 10.56 12.60
CA ARG A 665 -4.16 11.53 12.45
C ARG A 665 -4.25 12.08 11.03
N ARG A 666 -3.12 12.48 10.44
CA ARG A 666 -3.05 13.07 9.09
C ARG A 666 -3.45 12.05 8.01
N VAL A 667 -3.00 10.80 8.11
CA VAL A 667 -3.31 9.75 7.12
C VAL A 667 -4.75 9.27 7.21
N PHE A 668 -5.35 9.24 8.41
CA PHE A 668 -6.78 8.98 8.56
C PHE A 668 -7.62 10.05 7.85
N GLN A 669 -7.35 11.34 8.08
CA GLN A 669 -8.04 12.43 7.37
C GLN A 669 -7.85 12.33 5.85
N ALA A 670 -6.62 12.14 5.38
CA ALA A 670 -6.32 12.03 3.94
C ALA A 670 -7.05 10.84 3.29
N ALA A 671 -7.15 9.70 3.98
CA ALA A 671 -7.92 8.55 3.51
C ALA A 671 -9.42 8.86 3.46
N CYS A 672 -9.97 9.46 4.52
CA CYS A 672 -11.37 9.90 4.58
C CYS A 672 -11.73 10.82 3.39
N ASP A 673 -10.90 11.83 3.11
CA ASP A 673 -11.08 12.75 2.00
C ASP A 673 -10.99 12.04 0.62
N VAL A 674 -9.99 11.16 0.45
CA VAL A 674 -9.76 10.40 -0.79
C VAL A 674 -10.93 9.47 -1.12
N PHE A 675 -11.41 8.71 -0.15
CA PHE A 675 -12.52 7.76 -0.30
C PHE A 675 -13.91 8.40 -0.10
N CYS A 676 -13.97 9.69 0.23
CA CYS A 676 -15.19 10.44 0.51
C CYS A 676 -16.05 9.82 1.63
N VAL A 677 -15.39 9.33 2.67
CA VAL A 677 -15.98 8.76 3.89
C VAL A 677 -15.61 9.62 5.10
N GLY A 678 -16.32 9.46 6.22
CA GLY A 678 -15.94 10.09 7.48
C GLY A 678 -16.54 11.47 7.77
N ASP A 679 -17.48 11.97 6.97
CA ASP A 679 -18.23 13.24 7.20
C ASP A 679 -18.89 13.32 8.61
N ASP A 680 -19.11 12.19 9.29
CA ASP A 680 -19.65 12.09 10.66
C ASP A 680 -18.61 11.78 11.76
N VAL A 681 -17.35 11.52 11.40
CA VAL A 681 -16.34 11.06 12.36
C VAL A 681 -15.93 12.24 13.24
N ASN A 682 -16.25 12.13 14.52
CA ASN A 682 -15.81 13.09 15.50
C ASN A 682 -14.28 12.98 15.66
N MET A 683 -13.55 14.00 15.20
CA MET A 683 -12.09 14.01 15.26
C MET A 683 -11.53 14.06 16.69
N ASP A 684 -12.30 14.54 17.68
CA ASP A 684 -11.94 14.40 19.10
C ASP A 684 -12.06 12.94 19.56
N LYS A 685 -13.00 12.13 19.03
CA LYS A 685 -13.02 10.68 19.30
C LYS A 685 -11.80 9.99 18.70
N VAL A 686 -11.41 10.31 17.48
CA VAL A 686 -10.18 9.77 16.84
C VAL A 686 -8.92 10.21 17.60
N ALA A 687 -8.84 11.48 17.99
CA ALA A 687 -7.77 11.99 18.84
C ALA A 687 -7.76 11.34 20.23
N ASN A 688 -8.94 11.00 20.78
CA ASN A 688 -9.04 10.22 22.02
C ASN A 688 -8.60 8.77 21.81
N SER A 689 -8.94 8.08 20.71
CA SER A 689 -8.42 6.73 20.40
C SER A 689 -6.88 6.70 20.27
N LEU A 690 -6.28 7.80 19.78
CA LEU A 690 -4.83 8.02 19.73
C LEU A 690 -4.14 8.18 21.10
N VAL A 691 -4.90 8.49 22.16
CA VAL A 691 -4.40 8.71 23.55
C VAL A 691 -4.93 7.66 24.53
N ARG A 692 -6.05 7.03 24.19
CA ARG A 692 -6.78 6.01 24.93
C ARG A 692 -7.28 4.98 23.92
N SER A 693 -6.37 4.08 23.50
CA SER A 693 -6.75 2.87 22.74
C SER A 693 -7.92 2.18 23.42
N GLU A 694 -8.79 1.52 22.67
CA GLU A 694 -9.89 0.77 23.31
C GLU A 694 -9.34 -0.34 24.21
N ARG A 695 -8.20 -0.95 23.83
CA ARG A 695 -7.43 -1.93 24.62
C ARG A 695 -6.69 -1.35 25.83
N ALA A 696 -6.80 -0.04 26.07
CA ALA A 696 -6.31 0.55 27.31
C ALA A 696 -6.92 -0.19 28.50
N TRP A 697 -6.07 -0.60 29.44
CA TRP A 697 -6.50 -1.39 30.58
C TRP A 697 -7.55 -0.65 31.42
N ARG A 698 -8.55 -1.39 31.88
CA ARG A 698 -9.54 -0.95 32.87
C ARG A 698 -9.84 -2.09 33.85
N PRO A 699 -10.18 -1.81 35.13
CA PRO A 699 -10.47 -2.83 36.14
C PRO A 699 -11.63 -3.77 35.79
N ASP A 700 -12.64 -3.25 35.09
CA ASP A 700 -13.83 -3.96 34.63
C ASP A 700 -13.61 -4.78 33.35
N ARG A 701 -12.55 -4.47 32.58
CA ARG A 701 -12.24 -5.13 31.31
C ARG A 701 -11.25 -6.28 31.43
N TYR A 702 -10.36 -6.27 32.41
CA TYR A 702 -9.28 -7.27 32.55
C TYR A 702 -9.29 -7.92 33.93
N ARG A 703 -9.30 -9.26 33.98
CA ARG A 703 -9.20 -10.03 35.22
C ARG A 703 -8.21 -11.17 35.12
N LEU A 704 -7.56 -11.50 36.22
CA LEU A 704 -6.79 -12.72 36.39
C LEU A 704 -7.69 -13.76 37.06
N VAL A 705 -7.79 -14.95 36.48
CA VAL A 705 -8.51 -16.09 37.07
C VAL A 705 -7.54 -17.23 37.37
N PRO A 706 -7.76 -18.05 38.42
CA PRO A 706 -6.99 -19.26 38.64
C PRO A 706 -7.08 -20.21 37.43
N ALA A 707 -5.98 -20.85 37.07
CA ALA A 707 -5.95 -21.88 36.04
C ALA A 707 -5.23 -23.14 36.55
N SER A 708 -5.66 -24.31 36.09
CA SER A 708 -5.20 -25.61 36.59
C SER A 708 -3.89 -26.11 35.97
N GLU A 709 -3.54 -25.63 34.78
CA GLU A 709 -2.35 -26.08 34.03
C GLU A 709 -1.56 -24.88 33.50
N ALA A 710 -0.23 -24.97 33.55
CA ALA A 710 0.71 -24.09 32.88
C ALA A 710 1.58 -24.93 31.93
N PRO A 711 1.84 -24.50 30.68
CA PRO A 711 2.80 -25.16 29.82
C PRO A 711 4.23 -24.98 30.38
N ASP A 712 5.15 -25.86 29.98
CA ASP A 712 6.57 -25.66 30.24
C ASP A 712 7.10 -24.38 29.56
N LEU A 713 8.26 -23.90 30.01
CA LEU A 713 8.85 -22.63 29.55
C LEU A 713 9.09 -22.60 28.02
N ILE A 714 9.48 -23.71 27.40
CA ILE A 714 9.77 -23.75 25.97
C ILE A 714 8.47 -23.71 25.17
N THR A 715 7.47 -24.49 25.56
CA THR A 715 6.12 -24.43 24.96
C THR A 715 5.48 -23.07 25.16
N ALA A 716 5.69 -22.42 26.31
CA ALA A 716 5.20 -21.08 26.58
C ALA A 716 5.84 -20.04 25.64
N LEU A 717 7.18 -20.00 25.56
CA LEU A 717 7.91 -19.09 24.68
C LEU A 717 7.58 -19.34 23.20
N PHE A 718 7.43 -20.61 22.77
CA PHE A 718 6.96 -20.96 21.43
C PHE A 718 5.57 -20.36 21.14
N LYS A 719 4.61 -20.51 22.08
CA LYS A 719 3.26 -19.96 21.93
C LYS A 719 3.25 -18.43 21.87
N ILE A 720 4.13 -17.76 22.61
CA ILE A 720 4.26 -16.29 22.67
C ILE A 720 4.93 -15.75 21.40
N HIS A 721 6.13 -16.23 21.07
CA HIS A 721 6.98 -15.67 20.01
C HIS A 721 6.77 -16.31 18.63
N LYS A 722 5.95 -17.37 18.52
CA LYS A 722 5.69 -18.14 17.29
C LYS A 722 6.96 -18.66 16.59
N ARG A 723 8.04 -18.85 17.36
CA ARG A 723 9.35 -19.30 16.91
C ARG A 723 9.71 -20.61 17.60
N LYS A 724 10.31 -21.54 16.86
CA LYS A 724 10.83 -22.79 17.42
C LYS A 724 12.01 -22.49 18.34
N ILE A 725 11.95 -23.01 19.56
CA ILE A 725 12.92 -22.74 20.63
C ILE A 725 13.36 -24.09 21.19
N SER A 726 14.63 -24.19 21.58
CA SER A 726 15.21 -25.36 22.24
C SER A 726 15.86 -24.95 23.55
N SER A 727 16.09 -25.92 24.43
CA SER A 727 16.69 -25.66 25.75
C SER A 727 18.08 -26.31 25.79
N ALA A 728 19.12 -25.48 25.78
CA ALA A 728 20.51 -25.91 25.75
C ALA A 728 21.14 -25.76 27.14
N PRO A 729 21.66 -26.81 27.80
CA PRO A 729 22.33 -26.68 29.09
C PRO A 729 23.61 -25.82 29.01
N LEU A 730 23.86 -24.97 30.01
CA LEU A 730 25.14 -24.30 30.18
C LEU A 730 26.22 -25.32 30.56
N ILE A 731 27.28 -25.44 29.75
CA ILE A 731 28.46 -26.26 30.08
C ILE A 731 29.39 -25.49 31.02
N SER A 732 29.73 -24.24 30.64
CA SER A 732 30.71 -23.43 31.36
C SER A 732 30.63 -21.95 31.01
N ARG A 733 31.14 -21.12 31.94
CA ARG A 733 31.35 -19.68 31.79
C ARG A 733 32.79 -19.35 32.19
N GLU A 734 33.51 -18.67 31.31
CA GLU A 734 34.92 -18.29 31.50
C GLU A 734 35.07 -16.78 31.32
N ASN A 735 35.74 -16.07 32.25
CA ASN A 735 36.05 -14.65 32.06
C ASN A 735 37.28 -14.48 31.17
N LEU A 736 37.14 -13.73 30.09
CA LEU A 736 38.19 -13.49 29.09
C LEU A 736 39.05 -12.26 29.39
N GLN A 737 38.66 -11.45 30.38
CA GLN A 737 39.38 -10.26 30.80
C GLN A 737 40.21 -10.53 32.06
N SER A 738 41.29 -9.77 32.21
CA SER A 738 42.11 -9.76 33.43
C SER A 738 41.26 -9.49 34.67
N SER A 739 41.59 -10.12 35.80
CA SER A 739 40.96 -9.85 37.11
C SER A 739 41.14 -8.41 37.60
N LYS A 740 42.01 -7.62 36.95
CA LYS A 740 42.20 -6.18 37.16
C LYS A 740 41.22 -5.31 36.36
N SER A 741 40.43 -5.89 35.45
CA SER A 741 39.46 -5.15 34.62
C SER A 741 38.33 -4.57 35.46
N SER A 742 37.93 -3.33 35.18
CA SER A 742 36.69 -2.72 35.70
C SER A 742 35.43 -3.17 34.94
N ARG A 743 35.57 -4.13 34.01
CA ARG A 743 34.52 -4.70 33.17
C ARG A 743 34.66 -6.23 33.19
N SER A 744 33.68 -6.91 32.59
CA SER A 744 33.75 -8.35 32.34
C SER A 744 33.31 -8.66 30.92
N THR A 745 33.90 -9.69 30.33
CA THR A 745 33.46 -10.28 29.06
C THR A 745 33.68 -11.78 29.17
N VAL A 746 32.61 -12.55 29.01
CA VAL A 746 32.62 -13.99 29.29
C VAL A 746 32.43 -14.82 28.03
N LEU A 747 33.17 -15.92 27.92
CA LEU A 747 32.88 -17.01 27.00
C LEU A 747 31.85 -17.93 27.66
N VAL A 748 30.67 -18.02 27.05
CA VAL A 748 29.61 -18.96 27.40
C VAL A 748 29.71 -20.17 26.47
N ARG A 749 29.59 -21.39 26.98
CA ARG A 749 29.52 -22.63 26.18
C ARG A 749 28.23 -23.40 26.52
N LEU A 750 27.41 -23.69 25.51
CA LEU A 750 26.15 -24.41 25.64
C LEU A 750 26.24 -25.80 24.98
N ASP A 751 25.63 -26.79 25.60
CA ASP A 751 25.47 -28.14 25.04
C ASP A 751 24.27 -28.17 24.10
N VAL A 752 24.50 -28.58 22.86
CA VAL A 752 23.49 -28.76 21.82
C VAL A 752 23.53 -30.17 21.21
N HIS A 753 24.20 -31.12 21.88
CA HIS A 753 24.27 -32.49 21.40
C HIS A 753 22.88 -33.13 21.30
N GLY A 754 22.51 -33.58 20.10
CA GLY A 754 21.18 -34.14 19.83
C GLY A 754 20.07 -33.11 19.58
N LEU A 755 20.38 -31.82 19.48
CA LEU A 755 19.43 -30.74 19.16
C LEU A 755 19.63 -30.27 17.70
N PRO A 756 19.06 -30.94 16.68
CA PRO A 756 19.24 -30.55 15.27
C PRO A 756 18.66 -29.18 14.95
N GLU A 757 17.71 -28.71 15.77
CA GLU A 757 17.11 -27.37 15.74
C GLU A 757 18.13 -26.23 15.97
N LEU A 758 19.27 -26.56 16.58
CA LEU A 758 20.37 -25.65 16.90
C LEU A 758 21.60 -25.88 16.01
N SER A 759 21.42 -26.51 14.84
CA SER A 759 22.45 -26.54 13.80
C SER A 759 22.77 -25.12 13.31
N TYR A 760 24.05 -24.82 13.11
CA TYR A 760 24.54 -23.50 12.74
C TYR A 760 25.79 -23.60 11.86
N GLU A 761 26.10 -22.51 11.15
CA GLU A 761 27.40 -22.29 10.49
C GLU A 761 28.14 -21.12 11.16
N PRO A 762 29.49 -21.06 11.06
CA PRO A 762 30.25 -19.91 11.52
C PRO A 762 29.75 -18.61 10.88
N GLY A 763 29.41 -17.63 11.72
CA GLY A 763 28.80 -16.36 11.32
C GLY A 763 27.33 -16.22 11.76
N ASP A 764 26.60 -17.32 11.93
CA ASP A 764 25.21 -17.30 12.42
C ASP A 764 25.11 -16.80 13.88
N HIS A 765 23.91 -16.37 14.31
CA HIS A 765 23.65 -15.83 15.65
C HIS A 765 22.87 -16.80 16.54
N LEU A 766 23.16 -16.76 17.85
CA LEU A 766 22.35 -17.39 18.90
C LEU A 766 21.38 -16.36 19.48
N GLY A 767 20.08 -16.57 19.31
CA GLY A 767 19.02 -15.84 20.01
C GLY A 767 18.71 -16.49 21.35
N VAL A 768 18.83 -15.76 22.46
CA VAL A 768 18.70 -16.25 23.83
C VAL A 768 17.57 -15.55 24.56
N PHE A 769 16.64 -16.30 25.17
CA PHE A 769 15.63 -15.76 26.08
C PHE A 769 16.17 -15.79 27.52
N PRO A 770 16.38 -14.63 28.16
CA PRO A 770 16.91 -14.56 29.52
C PRO A 770 15.82 -14.72 30.58
N SER A 771 16.23 -14.78 31.85
CA SER A 771 15.38 -14.41 32.98
C SER A 771 15.70 -12.99 33.43
N ASN A 772 14.68 -12.24 33.86
CA ASN A 772 14.86 -11.10 34.75
C ASN A 772 15.40 -11.59 36.11
N ARG A 773 16.03 -10.68 36.86
CA ARG A 773 16.60 -10.97 38.18
C ARG A 773 15.52 -11.26 39.21
N ASP A 774 15.72 -12.30 40.03
CA ASP A 774 14.76 -12.74 41.04
C ASP A 774 14.46 -11.65 42.08
N GLU A 775 15.45 -10.82 42.44
CA GLU A 775 15.23 -9.72 43.40
C GLU A 775 14.26 -8.67 42.84
N LEU A 776 14.44 -8.26 41.58
CA LEU A 776 13.56 -7.30 40.90
C LEU A 776 12.14 -7.85 40.72
N VAL A 777 12.02 -9.15 40.41
CA VAL A 777 10.71 -9.81 40.28
C VAL A 777 10.02 -9.90 41.65
N HIS A 778 10.75 -10.23 42.71
CA HIS A 778 10.21 -10.31 44.07
C HIS A 778 9.73 -8.95 44.59
N GLU A 779 10.55 -7.91 44.43
CA GLU A 779 10.20 -6.54 44.84
C GLU A 779 9.03 -5.98 44.01
N LEU A 780 8.97 -6.26 42.71
CA LEU A 780 7.82 -5.89 41.87
C LEU A 780 6.54 -6.60 42.29
N LEU A 781 6.60 -7.91 42.58
CA LEU A 781 5.44 -8.67 43.08
C LEU A 781 4.94 -8.11 44.43
N ALA A 782 5.84 -7.73 45.33
CA ALA A 782 5.50 -7.12 46.62
C ALA A 782 4.87 -5.72 46.49
N ARG A 783 5.04 -5.05 45.35
CA ARG A 783 4.50 -3.70 45.07
C ARG A 783 3.09 -3.71 44.46
N LEU A 784 2.59 -4.87 44.03
CA LEU A 784 1.26 -5.05 43.42
C LEU A 784 0.13 -5.07 44.46
N GLN A 785 -1.04 -4.58 44.06
CA GLN A 785 -2.23 -4.53 44.92
C GLN A 785 -2.89 -5.89 45.16
N ASP A 786 -2.90 -6.76 44.14
CA ASP A 786 -3.66 -8.01 44.08
C ASP A 786 -2.80 -9.20 43.61
N ALA A 787 -1.53 -9.23 44.04
CA ALA A 787 -0.64 -10.35 43.76
C ALA A 787 -1.20 -11.66 44.32
N SER A 788 -1.50 -12.61 43.43
CA SER A 788 -1.66 -14.01 43.81
C SER A 788 -0.33 -14.56 44.36
N PRO A 789 -0.35 -15.61 45.20
CA PRO A 789 0.87 -16.34 45.59
C PRO A 789 1.76 -16.64 44.38
N ALA A 790 3.07 -16.49 44.54
CA ALA A 790 4.04 -16.55 43.42
C ALA A 790 4.02 -17.89 42.64
N THR A 791 3.47 -18.95 43.22
CA THR A 791 3.30 -20.29 42.63
C THR A 791 1.90 -20.55 42.06
N GLN A 792 0.92 -19.66 42.28
CA GLN A 792 -0.42 -19.85 41.75
C GLN A 792 -0.45 -19.54 40.25
N THR A 793 -0.84 -20.52 39.45
CA THR A 793 -1.11 -20.34 38.02
C THR A 793 -2.37 -19.53 37.80
N VAL A 794 -2.25 -18.49 36.97
CA VAL A 794 -3.35 -17.60 36.57
C VAL A 794 -3.46 -17.51 35.05
N LEU A 795 -4.65 -17.13 34.57
CA LEU A 795 -4.93 -16.82 33.17
C LEU A 795 -5.50 -15.41 33.07
N LEU A 796 -4.97 -14.61 32.14
CA LEU A 796 -5.54 -13.30 31.81
C LEU A 796 -6.78 -13.47 30.93
N GLN A 797 -7.92 -12.99 31.44
CA GLN A 797 -9.16 -12.87 30.68
C GLN A 797 -9.47 -11.41 30.38
N VAL A 798 -10.02 -11.18 29.20
CA VAL A 798 -10.51 -9.89 28.72
C VAL A 798 -12.02 -9.98 28.49
N SER A 799 -12.75 -8.96 28.92
CA SER A 799 -14.16 -8.77 28.56
C SER A 799 -14.24 -8.28 27.12
N GLN A 800 -14.92 -9.03 26.25
CA GLN A 800 -15.35 -8.59 24.93
C GLN A 800 -16.83 -8.26 24.98
N GLU A 801 -17.15 -7.01 24.70
CA GLU A 801 -18.50 -6.56 24.42
C GLU A 801 -18.85 -6.89 22.96
N ARG A 802 -19.96 -7.59 22.75
CA ARG A 802 -20.55 -7.81 21.43
C ARG A 802 -21.91 -7.13 21.38
N ASP A 803 -22.06 -6.18 20.48
CA ASP A 803 -23.35 -5.60 20.17
C ASP A 803 -24.22 -6.63 19.44
N THR A 804 -25.29 -7.07 20.11
CA THR A 804 -26.32 -7.92 19.54
C THR A 804 -27.58 -7.08 19.25
N PRO A 805 -28.51 -7.57 18.42
CA PRO A 805 -29.81 -6.90 18.20
C PRO A 805 -30.64 -6.68 19.47
N PHE A 806 -30.28 -7.31 20.60
CA PHE A 806 -30.95 -7.22 21.89
C PHE A 806 -30.15 -6.42 22.94
N GLY A 807 -29.04 -5.80 22.54
CA GLY A 807 -28.14 -5.03 23.41
C GLY A 807 -26.71 -5.59 23.43
N THR A 808 -25.82 -4.90 24.13
CA THR A 808 -24.41 -5.27 24.28
C THR A 808 -24.27 -6.41 25.29
N VAL A 809 -23.70 -7.54 24.85
CA VAL A 809 -23.43 -8.72 25.69
C VAL A 809 -21.93 -8.80 25.95
N SER A 810 -21.52 -8.78 27.22
CA SER A 810 -20.13 -8.94 27.64
C SER A 810 -19.78 -10.41 27.90
N GLU A 811 -18.81 -10.97 27.16
CA GLU A 811 -18.27 -12.31 27.40
C GLU A 811 -16.80 -12.24 27.82
N TRP A 812 -16.42 -13.02 28.83
CA TRP A 812 -15.03 -13.14 29.28
C TRP A 812 -14.29 -14.22 28.50
N GLN A 813 -13.30 -13.83 27.71
CA GLN A 813 -12.48 -14.75 26.91
C GLN A 813 -11.01 -14.67 27.34
N ALA A 814 -10.22 -15.71 27.04
CA ALA A 814 -8.77 -15.66 27.24
C ALA A 814 -8.16 -14.62 26.29
N GLU A 815 -7.30 -13.73 26.80
CA GLU A 815 -6.74 -12.64 26.00
C GLU A 815 -5.70 -13.13 24.97
N GLY A 816 -5.00 -14.22 25.27
CA GLY A 816 -4.21 -15.00 24.31
C GLY A 816 -2.77 -14.55 24.07
N ARG A 817 -2.33 -13.39 24.60
CA ARG A 817 -0.95 -12.89 24.51
C ARG A 817 0.04 -13.71 25.33
N LEU A 818 -0.41 -14.16 26.50
CA LEU A 818 0.35 -15.02 27.41
C LEU A 818 -0.43 -16.33 27.66
N PRO A 819 0.26 -17.47 27.79
CA PRO A 819 -0.36 -18.69 28.30
C PRO A 819 -0.67 -18.55 29.81
N SER A 820 -1.43 -19.50 30.34
CA SER A 820 -1.57 -19.65 31.79
C SER A 820 -0.21 -19.90 32.44
N CYS A 821 0.13 -19.10 33.45
CA CYS A 821 1.42 -19.15 34.16
C CYS A 821 1.28 -18.45 35.52
N SER A 822 2.27 -18.57 36.40
CA SER A 822 2.28 -17.75 37.62
C SER A 822 2.76 -16.33 37.35
N LEU A 823 2.38 -15.37 38.20
CA LEU A 823 2.86 -13.97 38.07
C LEU A 823 4.40 -13.89 38.13
N ALA A 824 5.04 -14.73 38.95
CA ALA A 824 6.50 -14.81 39.00
C ALA A 824 7.06 -15.27 37.64
N GLN A 825 6.53 -16.33 37.03
CA GLN A 825 6.97 -16.78 35.70
C GLN A 825 6.76 -15.70 34.62
N ALA A 826 5.64 -14.97 34.68
CA ALA A 826 5.36 -13.90 33.75
C ALA A 826 6.39 -12.77 33.83
N PHE A 827 6.71 -12.27 35.04
CA PHE A 827 7.70 -11.21 35.23
C PHE A 827 9.16 -11.70 35.13
N SER A 828 9.45 -12.99 35.36
CA SER A 828 10.79 -13.56 35.14
C SER A 828 11.10 -13.77 33.66
N HIS A 829 10.18 -14.35 32.88
CA HIS A 829 10.50 -14.89 31.54
C HIS A 829 9.72 -14.29 30.37
N PHE A 830 8.55 -13.69 30.59
CA PHE A 830 7.65 -13.29 29.49
C PHE A 830 7.50 -11.79 29.32
N LEU A 831 7.74 -10.99 30.37
CA LEU A 831 7.50 -9.55 30.38
C LEU A 831 8.78 -8.75 30.63
N ASP A 832 8.92 -7.64 29.93
CA ASP A 832 9.98 -6.67 30.19
C ASP A 832 9.56 -5.74 31.33
N ILE A 833 10.25 -5.86 32.46
CA ILE A 833 10.09 -5.04 33.66
C ILE A 833 11.18 -3.97 33.80
N THR A 834 12.13 -3.93 32.86
CA THR A 834 13.37 -3.14 32.92
C THR A 834 13.42 -1.98 31.94
N THR A 835 12.76 -2.10 30.79
CA THR A 835 12.58 -0.99 29.85
C THR A 835 11.70 0.09 30.49
N PRO A 836 12.04 1.39 30.37
CA PRO A 836 11.26 2.47 30.98
C PRO A 836 9.78 2.46 30.57
N PRO A 837 8.85 2.72 31.52
CA PRO A 837 7.43 2.83 31.23
C PRO A 837 7.13 3.72 30.03
N SER A 838 6.23 3.28 29.15
CA SER A 838 5.73 4.09 28.04
C SER A 838 4.87 5.25 28.56
N PRO A 839 4.69 6.34 27.78
CA PRO A 839 3.77 7.41 28.15
C PRO A 839 2.34 6.90 28.42
N GLN A 840 1.91 5.85 27.70
CA GLN A 840 0.64 5.18 27.93
C GLN A 840 0.56 4.46 29.29
N LEU A 841 1.63 3.78 29.72
CA LEU A 841 1.65 3.12 31.04
C LEU A 841 1.68 4.17 32.17
N LEU A 842 2.39 5.27 32.00
CA LEU A 842 2.37 6.39 32.94
C LEU A 842 0.98 7.07 33.01
N LEU A 843 0.23 7.10 31.91
CA LEU A 843 -1.16 7.56 31.92
C LEU A 843 -2.08 6.64 32.76
N HIS A 844 -1.83 5.32 32.75
CA HIS A 844 -2.52 4.39 33.64
C HIS A 844 -2.11 4.58 35.10
N PHE A 845 -0.83 4.79 35.40
CA PHE A 845 -0.36 5.08 36.76
C PHE A 845 -0.96 6.38 37.32
N ALA A 846 -1.13 7.42 36.49
CA ALA A 846 -1.82 8.65 36.90
C ALA A 846 -3.27 8.39 37.35
N GLY A 847 -3.96 7.41 36.76
CA GLY A 847 -5.31 7.00 37.17
C GLY A 847 -5.37 6.11 38.42
N LEU A 848 -4.23 5.80 39.05
CA LEU A 848 -4.09 4.82 40.12
C LEU A 848 -3.39 5.39 41.38
N THR A 849 -3.17 6.71 41.45
CA THR A 849 -2.68 7.40 42.64
C THR A 849 -3.68 8.46 43.13
N ASP A 850 -3.88 8.49 44.44
CA ASP A 850 -4.69 9.49 45.13
C ASP A 850 -3.88 10.79 45.39
N ASP A 851 -2.56 10.79 45.17
CA ASP A 851 -1.70 11.95 45.36
C ASP A 851 -1.80 12.92 44.16
N GLU A 852 -2.15 14.17 44.43
CA GLU A 852 -2.33 15.22 43.41
C GLU A 852 -1.03 15.59 42.67
N GLU A 853 0.12 15.61 43.36
CA GLU A 853 1.39 16.03 42.76
C GLU A 853 2.01 14.90 41.96
N GLU A 854 1.96 13.65 42.45
CA GLU A 854 2.29 12.46 41.66
C GLU A 854 1.44 12.42 40.39
N ARG A 855 0.13 12.62 40.51
CA ARG A 855 -0.80 12.55 39.38
C ARG A 855 -0.53 13.62 38.32
N LYS A 856 -0.23 14.86 38.74
CA LYS A 856 0.20 15.94 37.84
C LYS A 856 1.52 15.59 37.13
N ARG A 857 2.50 15.05 37.87
CA ARG A 857 3.80 14.66 37.31
C ARG A 857 3.65 13.52 36.30
N LEU A 858 2.90 12.47 36.65
CA LEU A 858 2.60 11.34 35.76
C LEU A 858 1.84 11.79 34.50
N HIS A 859 0.85 12.70 34.61
CA HIS A 859 0.18 13.27 33.45
C HIS A 859 1.10 14.12 32.56
N LEU A 860 2.11 14.81 33.12
CA LEU A 860 3.10 15.53 32.33
C LEU A 860 4.01 14.57 31.56
N LEU A 861 4.49 13.49 32.20
CA LEU A 861 5.31 12.45 31.56
C LEU A 861 4.50 11.65 30.52
N ALA A 862 3.22 11.40 30.78
CA ALA A 862 2.31 10.70 29.87
C ALA A 862 2.06 11.41 28.51
N LYS A 863 2.51 12.66 28.36
CA LYS A 863 2.50 13.37 27.06
C LYS A 863 3.54 12.82 26.08
N GLY A 864 4.61 12.17 26.55
CA GLY A 864 5.70 11.68 25.70
C GLY A 864 6.65 12.76 25.14
N GLN A 865 6.54 13.99 25.65
CA GLN A 865 7.30 15.17 25.20
C GLN A 865 8.61 15.34 25.98
N GLN A 866 9.28 16.49 25.88
CA GLN A 866 10.59 16.79 26.51
C GLN A 866 10.72 16.29 27.96
N ALA A 867 9.73 16.55 28.83
CA ALA A 867 9.78 16.11 30.24
C ALA A 867 9.87 14.57 30.41
N TYR A 868 9.25 13.81 29.49
CA TYR A 868 9.34 12.34 29.45
C TYR A 868 10.71 11.88 28.95
N GLU A 869 11.20 12.45 27.85
CA GLU A 869 12.52 12.08 27.30
C GLU A 869 13.66 12.45 28.27
N GLU A 870 13.56 13.57 28.98
CA GLU A 870 14.51 13.92 30.06
C GLU A 870 14.48 12.89 31.19
N TRP A 871 13.30 12.54 31.70
CA TRP A 871 13.12 11.53 32.76
C TRP A 871 13.63 10.14 32.33
N LYS A 872 13.18 9.67 31.16
CA LYS A 872 13.55 8.38 30.55
C LYS A 872 15.05 8.26 30.34
N TRP A 873 15.70 9.24 29.72
CA TRP A 873 17.13 9.13 29.40
C TRP A 873 18.06 9.48 30.55
N LYS A 874 17.64 10.31 31.51
CA LYS A 874 18.44 10.62 32.70
C LYS A 874 18.34 9.53 33.76
N GLY A 875 17.13 9.05 34.04
CA GLY A 875 16.88 8.04 35.06
C GLY A 875 17.00 6.61 34.56
N ASN A 876 16.71 6.36 33.27
CA ASN A 876 16.39 5.03 32.71
C ASN A 876 15.61 4.13 33.69
N PRO A 877 14.52 4.61 34.32
CA PRO A 877 13.91 3.90 35.43
C PRO A 877 13.22 2.63 34.95
N SER A 878 13.49 1.51 35.61
CA SER A 878 12.70 0.29 35.46
C SER A 878 11.24 0.50 35.92
N VAL A 879 10.36 -0.46 35.62
CA VAL A 879 8.96 -0.42 36.06
C VAL A 879 8.86 -0.35 37.59
N LEU A 880 9.75 -1.07 38.30
CA LEU A 880 9.85 -1.04 39.75
C LEU A 880 10.32 0.33 40.26
N GLU A 881 11.39 0.89 39.70
CA GLU A 881 11.89 2.21 40.11
C GLU A 881 10.86 3.32 39.89
N ALA A 882 10.09 3.28 38.80
CA ALA A 882 8.98 4.20 38.57
C ALA A 882 7.87 4.06 39.64
N LEU A 883 7.52 2.83 40.05
CA LEU A 883 6.56 2.59 41.14
C LEU A 883 7.11 2.97 42.53
N CYS A 884 8.43 3.12 42.67
CA CYS A 884 9.09 3.65 43.87
C CYS A 884 9.21 5.18 43.84
N GLU A 885 9.35 5.81 42.67
CA GLU A 885 9.28 7.27 42.48
C GLU A 885 7.86 7.82 42.72
N PHE A 886 6.83 7.02 42.40
CA PHE A 886 5.41 7.34 42.62
C PHE A 886 4.77 6.36 43.62
N PRO A 887 5.10 6.43 44.92
CA PRO A 887 4.63 5.50 45.95
C PRO A 887 3.10 5.45 46.13
N GLY A 888 2.38 6.53 45.82
CA GLY A 888 0.91 6.58 45.87
C GLY A 888 0.22 5.70 44.83
N VAL A 889 0.89 5.32 43.74
CA VAL A 889 0.34 4.46 42.68
C VAL A 889 0.05 3.04 43.22
N ARG A 890 -1.22 2.63 43.18
CA ARG A 890 -1.67 1.27 43.51
C ARG A 890 -1.92 0.48 42.24
N VAL A 891 -0.97 -0.37 41.87
CA VAL A 891 -0.98 -1.08 40.58
C VAL A 891 -1.57 -2.50 40.70
N PRO A 892 -2.65 -2.83 39.97
CA PRO A 892 -3.12 -4.21 39.85
C PRO A 892 -2.23 -5.05 38.93
N ALA A 893 -2.09 -6.33 39.24
CA ALA A 893 -1.34 -7.30 38.46
C ALA A 893 -1.88 -7.41 37.03
N SER A 894 -3.20 -7.31 36.82
CA SER A 894 -3.81 -7.36 35.49
C SER A 894 -3.41 -6.18 34.58
N LEU A 895 -3.01 -5.02 35.15
CA LEU A 895 -2.47 -3.90 34.38
C LEU A 895 -1.11 -4.28 33.79
N LEU A 896 -0.15 -4.69 34.62
CA LEU A 896 1.19 -5.02 34.13
C LEU A 896 1.18 -6.25 33.21
N VAL A 897 0.41 -7.29 33.56
CA VAL A 897 0.31 -8.52 32.76
C VAL A 897 -0.36 -8.27 31.39
N SER A 898 -1.21 -7.25 31.25
CA SER A 898 -1.78 -6.88 29.94
C SER A 898 -0.94 -5.86 29.15
N GLN A 899 -0.32 -4.88 29.82
CA GLN A 899 0.30 -3.72 29.15
C GLN A 899 1.84 -3.78 29.02
N LEU A 900 2.57 -4.54 29.84
CA LEU A 900 4.04 -4.57 29.72
C LEU A 900 4.48 -5.24 28.41
N PRO A 901 5.54 -4.74 27.74
CA PRO A 901 6.12 -5.40 26.56
C PRO A 901 6.54 -6.84 26.86
N LEU A 902 6.60 -7.68 25.82
CA LEU A 902 7.14 -9.02 25.94
C LEU A 902 8.68 -8.97 26.09
N LEU A 903 9.24 -9.84 26.93
CA LEU A 903 10.69 -9.96 27.12
C LEU A 903 11.34 -10.51 25.84
N GLN A 904 12.07 -9.65 25.12
CA GLN A 904 12.68 -10.03 23.85
C GLN A 904 13.92 -10.91 24.03
N PRO A 905 14.21 -11.85 23.09
CA PRO A 905 15.48 -12.55 23.08
C PRO A 905 16.62 -11.57 22.76
N ARG A 906 17.82 -11.86 23.24
CA ARG A 906 19.05 -11.13 22.91
C ARG A 906 19.93 -11.98 22.00
N TYR A 907 20.45 -11.38 20.94
CA TYR A 907 21.30 -12.05 19.94
C TYR A 907 22.78 -11.93 20.31
N TYR A 908 23.53 -13.01 20.08
CA TYR A 908 25.00 -13.05 20.17
C TYR A 908 25.56 -13.79 18.96
N SER A 909 26.54 -13.24 18.26
CA SER A 909 27.21 -13.94 17.16
C SER A 909 27.93 -15.18 17.69
N ILE A 910 27.76 -16.32 17.02
CA ILE A 910 28.30 -17.60 17.49
C ILE A 910 29.82 -17.60 17.34
N SER A 911 30.51 -17.92 18.43
CA SER A 911 31.97 -17.80 18.60
C SER A 911 32.69 -19.15 18.61
N SER A 912 32.10 -20.15 17.96
CA SER A 912 32.62 -21.49 17.76
C SER A 912 32.47 -21.93 16.30
N SER A 913 33.29 -22.88 15.86
CA SER A 913 32.97 -23.69 14.69
C SER A 913 32.28 -24.98 15.13
N PRO A 914 31.19 -25.42 14.45
CA PRO A 914 30.54 -26.70 14.75
C PRO A 914 31.44 -27.90 14.39
N ARG A 915 32.44 -27.68 13.52
CA ARG A 915 33.43 -28.68 13.11
C ARG A 915 34.56 -28.80 14.12
N ALA A 916 34.99 -27.68 14.70
CA ALA A 916 35.99 -27.64 15.76
C ALA A 916 35.44 -27.99 17.15
N GLN A 917 34.15 -27.74 17.41
CA GLN A 917 33.47 -28.02 18.68
C GLN A 917 32.12 -28.73 18.44
N PRO A 918 32.13 -30.01 18.03
CA PRO A 918 30.90 -30.76 17.77
C PRO A 918 29.98 -30.82 18.99
N GLY A 919 28.69 -30.55 18.78
CA GLY A 919 27.70 -30.54 19.85
C GLY A 919 27.75 -29.34 20.79
N GLN A 920 28.52 -28.28 20.50
CA GLN A 920 28.57 -27.08 21.33
C GLN A 920 28.30 -25.79 20.53
N ILE A 921 27.66 -24.81 21.19
CA ILE A 921 27.57 -23.41 20.75
C ILE A 921 28.28 -22.53 21.75
N HIS A 922 29.18 -21.66 21.29
CA HIS A 922 29.86 -20.68 22.12
C HIS A 922 29.35 -19.26 21.85
N ALA A 923 29.27 -18.41 22.88
CA ALA A 923 28.98 -16.97 22.73
C ALA A 923 29.97 -16.11 23.53
N THR A 924 30.44 -15.01 22.92
CA THR A 924 31.30 -14.01 23.58
C THR A 924 30.43 -12.86 24.10
N VAL A 925 30.15 -12.84 25.40
CA VAL A 925 29.17 -11.94 26.02
C VAL A 925 29.86 -10.83 26.82
N ALA A 926 29.74 -9.58 26.38
CA ALA A 926 30.12 -8.44 27.22
C ALA A 926 29.09 -8.27 28.35
N VAL A 927 29.54 -8.24 29.60
CA VAL A 927 28.65 -8.05 30.75
C VAL A 927 28.31 -6.57 30.85
N VAL A 928 27.04 -6.23 30.64
CA VAL A 928 26.54 -4.85 30.65
C VAL A 928 26.16 -4.46 32.07
N SER A 929 26.86 -3.49 32.62
CA SER A 929 26.46 -2.75 33.82
C SER A 929 26.82 -1.27 33.66
N TYR A 930 25.97 -0.39 34.17
CA TYR A 930 26.13 1.07 34.08
C TYR A 930 25.35 1.75 35.21
N ARG A 931 25.64 3.02 35.48
CA ARG A 931 24.86 3.86 36.39
C ARG A 931 24.09 4.91 35.59
N THR A 932 22.89 5.25 36.05
CA THR A 932 21.93 6.04 35.25
C THR A 932 22.25 7.54 35.25
N ASP A 933 22.45 8.16 36.42
CA ASP A 933 22.87 9.56 36.58
C ASP A 933 24.37 9.69 36.89
N GLY A 934 25.22 9.35 35.91
CA GLY A 934 26.68 9.38 36.06
C GLY A 934 27.17 8.48 37.20
N GLU A 935 28.06 8.95 38.07
CA GLU A 935 28.50 8.16 39.24
C GLU A 935 27.47 8.12 40.39
N ASN A 936 26.45 8.99 40.36
CA ASN A 936 25.48 9.18 41.45
C ASN A 936 24.24 8.28 41.35
N GLY A 937 23.89 7.82 40.14
CA GLY A 937 22.70 6.99 39.92
C GLY A 937 22.83 5.53 40.40
N PRO A 938 21.70 4.81 40.58
CA PRO A 938 21.69 3.37 40.86
C PRO A 938 22.42 2.55 39.78
N LEU A 939 22.90 1.36 40.15
CA LEU A 939 23.57 0.44 39.24
C LEU A 939 22.55 -0.41 38.48
N HIS A 940 22.50 -0.25 37.17
CA HIS A 940 21.67 -1.00 36.25
C HIS A 940 22.46 -2.12 35.58
N HIS A 941 21.79 -3.22 35.27
CA HIS A 941 22.37 -4.43 34.68
C HIS A 941 21.62 -4.83 33.41
N GLY A 942 22.34 -5.18 32.35
CA GLY A 942 21.73 -5.61 31.09
C GLY A 942 21.24 -7.05 31.18
N VAL A 943 19.93 -7.22 31.39
CA VAL A 943 19.18 -8.47 31.66
C VAL A 943 19.90 -9.77 31.24
N CYS A 944 20.04 -10.02 29.93
CA CYS A 944 20.61 -11.28 29.43
C CYS A 944 22.11 -11.45 29.76
N SER A 945 22.90 -10.38 29.66
CA SER A 945 24.34 -10.43 29.95
C SER A 945 24.63 -10.65 31.45
N SER A 946 23.82 -10.03 32.33
CA SER A 946 23.88 -10.31 33.76
C SER A 946 23.36 -11.70 34.09
N TRP A 947 22.29 -12.17 33.44
CA TRP A 947 21.76 -13.52 33.64
C TRP A 947 22.81 -14.60 33.33
N PHE A 948 23.49 -14.52 32.18
CA PHE A 948 24.64 -15.39 31.88
C PHE A 948 25.75 -15.31 32.94
N SER A 949 25.94 -14.16 33.58
CA SER A 949 26.95 -13.97 34.64
C SER A 949 26.57 -14.57 36.00
N HIS A 950 25.33 -15.03 36.18
CA HIS A 950 24.85 -15.61 37.44
C HIS A 950 24.34 -17.06 37.33
N ILE A 951 23.90 -17.53 36.16
CA ILE A 951 23.49 -18.94 36.02
C ILE A 951 24.68 -19.90 36.19
N GLU A 952 24.40 -21.07 36.75
CA GLU A 952 25.39 -22.12 37.02
C GLU A 952 25.42 -23.20 35.93
N PRO A 953 26.52 -23.96 35.77
CA PRO A 953 26.58 -25.11 34.88
C PRO A 953 25.42 -26.09 35.10
N GLY A 954 24.86 -26.62 34.00
CA GLY A 954 23.65 -27.42 33.98
C GLY A 954 22.35 -26.62 33.89
N HIS A 955 22.36 -25.29 34.12
CA HIS A 955 21.17 -24.46 33.94
C HIS A 955 20.71 -24.48 32.48
N SER A 956 19.41 -24.68 32.25
CA SER A 956 18.84 -24.75 30.91
C SER A 956 18.70 -23.35 30.30
N VAL A 957 19.14 -23.18 29.05
CA VAL A 957 19.11 -21.89 28.33
C VAL A 957 18.14 -21.98 27.15
N PRO A 958 16.97 -21.32 27.20
CA PRO A 958 16.03 -21.28 26.08
C PRO A 958 16.62 -20.42 24.95
N CYS A 959 16.85 -21.03 23.80
CA CYS A 959 17.53 -20.38 22.68
C CYS A 959 17.12 -20.95 21.30
N PHE A 960 17.54 -20.26 20.25
CA PHE A 960 17.40 -20.66 18.84
C PHE A 960 18.57 -20.09 18.02
N VAL A 961 18.84 -20.68 16.85
CA VAL A 961 19.80 -20.14 15.89
C VAL A 961 19.07 -19.23 14.89
N ARG A 962 19.63 -18.04 14.61
CA ARG A 962 19.25 -17.17 13.49
C ARG A 962 20.36 -17.26 12.43
N PRO A 963 20.09 -17.80 11.24
CA PRO A 963 21.07 -17.84 10.15
C PRO A 963 21.49 -16.43 9.72
N ALA A 964 22.78 -16.24 9.46
CA ALA A 964 23.37 -15.00 8.97
C ALA A 964 24.07 -15.25 7.63
N SER A 965 23.30 -15.62 6.60
CA SER A 965 23.82 -15.97 5.26
C SER A 965 24.71 -14.89 4.65
N GLY A 966 24.42 -13.61 4.93
CA GLY A 966 25.23 -12.46 4.51
C GLY A 966 26.56 -12.28 5.25
N PHE A 967 26.86 -13.08 6.29
CA PHE A 967 28.06 -12.97 7.14
C PHE A 967 28.80 -14.32 7.27
N ARG A 968 28.93 -15.07 6.17
CA ARG A 968 29.65 -16.35 6.12
C ARG A 968 31.00 -16.22 5.43
N LEU A 969 31.92 -17.14 5.72
CA LEU A 969 33.20 -17.26 5.00
C LEU A 969 32.96 -17.52 3.49
N PRO A 970 33.90 -17.14 2.60
CA PRO A 970 33.77 -17.41 1.17
C PRO A 970 33.84 -18.92 0.90
N SER A 971 33.04 -19.39 -0.06
CA SER A 971 33.05 -20.80 -0.48
C SER A 971 34.38 -21.23 -1.12
N ASP A 972 35.11 -20.29 -1.72
CA ASP A 972 36.49 -20.50 -2.16
C ASP A 972 37.47 -20.14 -1.02
N PRO A 973 38.18 -21.13 -0.43
CA PRO A 973 39.08 -20.89 0.67
C PRO A 973 40.37 -20.16 0.25
N SER A 974 40.66 -19.99 -1.05
CA SER A 974 41.83 -19.28 -1.57
C SER A 974 41.67 -17.75 -1.58
N LEU A 975 40.45 -17.23 -1.44
CA LEU A 975 40.19 -15.79 -1.42
C LEU A 975 40.64 -15.17 -0.08
N PRO A 976 41.38 -14.03 -0.11
CA PRO A 976 41.82 -13.34 1.09
C PRO A 976 40.64 -12.70 1.84
N CYS A 977 40.65 -12.81 3.17
CA CYS A 977 39.63 -12.23 4.05
C CYS A 977 40.27 -11.24 5.04
N ILE A 978 39.68 -10.05 5.18
CA ILE A 978 40.01 -9.06 6.22
C ILE A 978 38.89 -9.05 7.26
N LEU A 979 39.22 -9.29 8.53
CA LEU A 979 38.28 -9.39 9.64
C LEU A 979 38.48 -8.21 10.60
N ILE A 980 37.46 -7.38 10.80
CA ILE A 980 37.56 -6.11 11.56
C ILE A 980 36.50 -6.11 12.66
N GLY A 981 36.93 -6.18 13.93
CA GLY A 981 35.98 -6.31 15.04
C GLY A 981 36.59 -6.03 16.41
N PRO A 982 36.47 -4.80 16.94
CA PRO A 982 36.93 -4.46 18.28
C PRO A 982 35.99 -4.97 19.39
N GLY A 983 36.54 -5.28 20.55
CA GLY A 983 35.79 -5.81 21.70
C GLY A 983 35.07 -7.11 21.35
N THR A 984 33.78 -7.21 21.67
CA THR A 984 32.96 -8.38 21.30
C THR A 984 32.69 -8.52 19.81
N GLY A 985 33.07 -7.54 18.97
CA GLY A 985 33.07 -7.69 17.51
C GLY A 985 34.00 -8.79 16.99
N ILE A 986 34.88 -9.34 17.84
CA ILE A 986 35.69 -10.53 17.51
C ILE A 986 34.89 -11.84 17.52
N ALA A 987 33.67 -11.85 18.08
CA ALA A 987 32.89 -13.06 18.35
C ALA A 987 32.73 -13.99 17.12
N PRO A 988 32.17 -13.57 15.97
CA PRO A 988 31.99 -14.47 14.83
C PRO A 988 33.32 -14.90 14.20
N PHE A 989 34.36 -14.05 14.30
CA PHE A 989 35.69 -14.37 13.79
C PHE A 989 36.34 -15.52 14.57
N ARG A 990 36.00 -15.71 15.85
CA ARG A 990 36.41 -16.90 16.61
C ARG A 990 35.86 -18.18 15.98
N GLY A 991 34.61 -18.15 15.50
CA GLY A 991 34.08 -19.23 14.67
C GLY A 991 34.91 -19.42 13.41
N PHE A 992 35.16 -18.35 12.64
CA PHE A 992 35.91 -18.41 11.38
C PHE A 992 37.32 -18.98 11.53
N TRP A 993 38.11 -18.54 12.52
CA TRP A 993 39.49 -19.02 12.67
C TRP A 993 39.55 -20.45 13.20
N GLN A 994 38.60 -20.88 14.05
CA GLN A 994 38.47 -22.28 14.43
C GLN A 994 38.12 -23.17 13.23
N ASP A 995 37.24 -22.68 12.34
CA ASP A 995 36.82 -23.40 11.14
C ASP A 995 37.96 -23.57 10.13
N ARG A 996 38.71 -22.50 9.87
CA ARG A 996 39.92 -22.52 9.03
C ARG A 996 41.06 -23.35 9.64
N LEU A 997 41.21 -23.35 10.97
CA LEU A 997 42.17 -24.23 11.65
C LEU A 997 41.82 -25.71 11.46
N HIS A 998 40.54 -26.05 11.61
CA HIS A 998 40.05 -27.42 11.36
C HIS A 998 40.26 -27.85 9.90
N ASP A 999 40.05 -26.95 8.93
CA ASP A 999 40.33 -27.20 7.52
C ASP A 999 41.82 -27.53 7.25
N ILE A 1000 42.73 -26.83 7.91
CA ILE A 1000 44.18 -27.07 7.84
C ILE A 1000 44.56 -28.40 8.52
N GLU A 1001 44.13 -28.61 9.76
CA GLU A 1001 44.62 -29.72 10.59
C GLU A 1001 43.96 -31.07 10.29
N HIS A 1002 42.71 -31.07 9.80
CA HIS A 1002 41.93 -32.31 9.62
C HIS A 1002 41.49 -32.59 8.18
N ARG A 1003 41.43 -31.58 7.30
CA ARG A 1003 40.97 -31.77 5.90
C ARG A 1003 42.08 -31.58 4.86
N GLY A 1004 43.29 -31.17 5.27
CA GLY A 1004 44.41 -30.94 4.36
C GLY A 1004 44.16 -29.79 3.37
N VAL A 1005 43.25 -28.87 3.71
CA VAL A 1005 42.98 -27.68 2.89
C VAL A 1005 43.99 -26.60 3.29
N HIS A 1006 44.60 -25.96 2.30
CA HIS A 1006 45.53 -24.85 2.51
C HIS A 1006 44.86 -23.52 2.12
N PRO A 1007 44.10 -22.88 3.03
CA PRO A 1007 43.42 -21.62 2.77
C PRO A 1007 44.41 -20.45 2.63
N CYS A 1008 43.96 -19.35 2.02
CA CYS A 1008 44.69 -18.08 2.14
C CYS A 1008 44.59 -17.56 3.58
N GLY A 1009 45.74 -17.26 4.19
CA GLY A 1009 45.81 -16.75 5.56
C GLY A 1009 45.08 -15.40 5.70
N MET A 1010 44.10 -15.35 6.61
CA MET A 1010 43.25 -14.19 6.85
C MET A 1010 44.01 -13.06 7.57
N MET A 1011 43.50 -11.84 7.53
CA MET A 1011 44.01 -10.70 8.29
C MET A 1011 43.02 -10.31 9.38
N LEU A 1012 43.46 -10.21 10.64
CA LEU A 1012 42.62 -9.77 11.76
C LEU A 1012 43.01 -8.36 12.22
N LEU A 1013 42.04 -7.44 12.27
CA LEU A 1013 42.13 -6.13 12.89
C LEU A 1013 41.25 -6.13 14.15
N PHE A 1014 41.88 -6.42 15.28
CA PHE A 1014 41.25 -6.37 16.59
C PHE A 1014 41.43 -4.98 17.23
N GLY A 1015 40.62 -4.66 18.24
CA GLY A 1015 40.81 -3.45 19.03
C GLY A 1015 40.22 -3.57 20.44
N CYS A 1016 40.96 -3.08 21.44
CA CYS A 1016 40.53 -3.09 22.83
C CYS A 1016 41.00 -1.81 23.56
N ARG A 1017 40.97 -1.79 24.90
CA ARG A 1017 41.45 -0.66 25.70
C ARG A 1017 42.94 -0.79 25.98
N GLU A 1018 43.32 -1.90 26.60
CA GLU A 1018 44.65 -2.13 27.19
C GLU A 1018 45.07 -3.59 26.97
N ARG A 1019 46.32 -3.79 26.56
CA ARG A 1019 46.89 -5.06 26.11
C ARG A 1019 46.78 -6.18 27.14
N ASP A 1020 47.03 -5.88 28.40
CA ASP A 1020 47.09 -6.86 29.49
C ASP A 1020 45.80 -6.87 30.35
N VAL A 1021 44.72 -6.23 29.85
CA VAL A 1021 43.43 -6.13 30.55
C VAL A 1021 42.28 -6.73 29.74
N ASP A 1022 42.05 -6.27 28.51
CA ASP A 1022 40.87 -6.64 27.70
C ASP A 1022 41.18 -7.16 26.29
N HIS A 1023 42.42 -7.63 26.05
CA HIS A 1023 42.80 -8.34 24.83
C HIS A 1023 42.30 -9.81 24.86
N ILE A 1024 40.99 -9.98 24.75
CA ILE A 1024 40.33 -11.30 24.73
C ILE A 1024 40.83 -12.17 23.56
N TYR A 1025 40.97 -13.48 23.79
CA TYR A 1025 41.44 -14.48 22.81
C TYR A 1025 42.86 -14.23 22.23
N ARG A 1026 43.71 -13.45 22.90
CA ARG A 1026 45.08 -13.17 22.45
C ARG A 1026 45.90 -14.44 22.17
N ASP A 1027 45.84 -15.43 23.06
CA ASP A 1027 46.63 -16.66 22.91
C ASP A 1027 46.06 -17.59 21.82
N GLU A 1028 44.73 -17.60 21.63
CA GLU A 1028 44.08 -18.33 20.52
C GLU A 1028 44.45 -17.73 19.17
N THR A 1029 44.45 -16.40 19.06
CA THR A 1029 44.76 -15.71 17.79
C THR A 1029 46.23 -15.81 17.42
N GLU A 1030 47.15 -15.78 18.39
CA GLU A 1030 48.58 -16.03 18.16
C GLU A 1030 48.85 -17.51 17.78
N LEU A 1031 48.15 -18.47 18.40
CA LEU A 1031 48.20 -19.86 17.98
C LEU A 1031 47.70 -20.03 16.54
N ALA A 1032 46.54 -19.45 16.20
CA ALA A 1032 45.98 -19.48 14.85
C ALA A 1032 46.94 -18.86 13.81
N ARG A 1033 47.63 -17.77 14.17
CA ARG A 1033 48.70 -17.17 13.35
C ARG A 1033 49.88 -18.13 13.16
N SER A 1034 50.35 -18.79 14.21
CA SER A 1034 51.45 -19.78 14.13
C SER A 1034 51.10 -21.00 13.25
N LYS A 1035 49.81 -21.30 13.11
CA LYS A 1035 49.25 -22.38 12.29
C LYS A 1035 48.90 -21.95 10.85
N GLY A 1036 49.16 -20.70 10.47
CA GLY A 1036 48.89 -20.18 9.12
C GLY A 1036 47.43 -19.80 8.84
N VAL A 1037 46.54 -19.83 9.83
CA VAL A 1037 45.15 -19.36 9.69
C VAL A 1037 45.10 -17.85 9.50
N PHE A 1038 45.96 -17.13 10.23
CA PHE A 1038 46.19 -15.70 10.03
C PHE A 1038 47.53 -15.46 9.35
N SER A 1039 47.54 -14.64 8.30
CA SER A 1039 48.76 -14.06 7.75
C SER A 1039 49.28 -12.93 8.64
N GLU A 1040 48.37 -12.06 9.09
CA GLU A 1040 48.67 -10.92 9.96
C GLU A 1040 47.59 -10.71 11.03
N VAL A 1041 48.01 -10.30 12.23
CA VAL A 1041 47.12 -9.91 13.34
C VAL A 1041 47.55 -8.53 13.84
N HIS A 1042 46.65 -7.56 13.73
CA HIS A 1042 46.84 -6.17 14.12
C HIS A 1042 45.91 -5.84 15.29
N THR A 1043 46.39 -5.05 16.25
CA THR A 1043 45.58 -4.65 17.42
C THR A 1043 45.67 -3.15 17.68
N ALA A 1044 44.51 -2.49 17.75
CA ALA A 1044 44.38 -1.10 18.17
C ALA A 1044 44.13 -1.01 19.68
N TYR A 1045 44.96 -0.27 20.41
CA TYR A 1045 44.75 -0.01 21.84
C TYR A 1045 44.27 1.43 22.05
N SER A 1046 43.13 1.58 22.74
CA SER A 1046 42.43 2.87 22.87
C SER A 1046 42.61 3.55 24.23
N ARG A 1047 43.31 2.92 25.19
CA ARG A 1047 43.60 3.46 26.53
C ARG A 1047 44.97 3.03 27.08
N GLU A 1048 45.82 2.40 26.28
CA GLU A 1048 47.14 1.92 26.70
C GLU A 1048 48.01 3.10 27.23
N PRO A 1049 48.52 3.02 28.47
CA PRO A 1049 49.24 4.12 29.10
C PRO A 1049 50.43 4.62 28.26
N SER A 1050 50.65 5.93 28.26
CA SER A 1050 51.74 6.60 27.53
C SER A 1050 51.76 6.41 26.00
N THR A 1051 50.67 5.92 25.39
CA THR A 1051 50.50 5.85 23.93
C THR A 1051 49.33 6.72 23.44
N PRO A 1052 49.34 7.20 22.19
CA PRO A 1052 48.17 7.84 21.60
C PRO A 1052 47.02 6.83 21.46
N LYS A 1053 45.79 7.34 21.50
CA LYS A 1053 44.58 6.54 21.35
C LYS A 1053 44.39 6.09 19.91
N VAL A 1054 44.42 4.78 19.66
CA VAL A 1054 44.27 4.19 18.33
C VAL A 1054 42.96 3.40 18.23
N TYR A 1055 42.28 3.47 17.08
CA TYR A 1055 41.18 2.57 16.70
C TYR A 1055 41.51 1.75 15.45
N VAL A 1056 40.65 0.78 15.12
CA VAL A 1056 40.81 -0.07 13.93
C VAL A 1056 40.84 0.73 12.62
N GLN A 1057 40.07 1.82 12.54
CA GLN A 1057 40.08 2.71 11.37
C GLN A 1057 41.40 3.49 11.20
N ASP A 1058 42.14 3.74 12.27
CA ASP A 1058 43.43 4.43 12.16
C ASP A 1058 44.51 3.47 11.64
N LEU A 1059 44.47 2.20 12.06
CA LEU A 1059 45.32 1.15 11.49
C LEU A 1059 45.04 0.90 10.00
N LEU A 1060 43.76 0.90 9.59
CA LEU A 1060 43.38 0.84 8.17
C LEU A 1060 44.00 1.98 7.36
N ARG A 1061 43.89 3.21 7.86
CA ARG A 1061 44.35 4.42 7.16
C ARG A 1061 45.87 4.55 7.13
N GLU A 1062 46.54 4.31 8.24
CA GLU A 1062 47.97 4.62 8.42
C GLU A 1062 48.90 3.48 8.01
N ARG A 1063 48.45 2.23 8.07
CA ARG A 1063 49.33 1.05 7.93
C ARG A 1063 48.89 0.07 6.84
N LEU A 1064 47.58 -0.09 6.64
CA LEU A 1064 47.03 -1.21 5.85
C LEU A 1064 46.39 -0.79 4.53
N GLY A 1065 46.29 0.50 4.21
CA GLY A 1065 45.57 1.02 3.04
C GLY A 1065 45.91 0.32 1.72
N ALA A 1066 47.20 0.18 1.41
CA ALA A 1066 47.65 -0.51 0.19
C ALA A 1066 47.26 -2.00 0.15
N GLN A 1067 47.34 -2.70 1.29
CA GLN A 1067 46.93 -4.11 1.39
C GLN A 1067 45.42 -4.27 1.25
N VAL A 1068 44.64 -3.41 1.91
CA VAL A 1068 43.16 -3.37 1.83
C VAL A 1068 42.71 -3.10 0.40
N PHE A 1069 43.35 -2.15 -0.30
CA PHE A 1069 43.10 -1.88 -1.70
C PHE A 1069 43.34 -3.12 -2.57
N SER A 1070 44.52 -3.75 -2.45
CA SER A 1070 44.88 -4.97 -3.21
C SER A 1070 43.90 -6.12 -2.96
N VAL A 1071 43.53 -6.38 -1.69
CA VAL A 1071 42.54 -7.40 -1.34
C VAL A 1071 41.19 -7.14 -2.01
N LEU A 1072 40.67 -5.91 -1.95
CA LEU A 1072 39.33 -5.59 -2.44
C LEU A 1072 39.22 -5.39 -3.95
N GLN A 1073 40.26 -4.88 -4.62
CA GLN A 1073 40.22 -4.57 -6.06
C GLN A 1073 41.00 -5.56 -6.94
N GLU A 1074 42.14 -6.05 -6.49
CA GLU A 1074 43.04 -6.87 -7.33
C GLU A 1074 42.82 -8.37 -7.11
N ARG A 1075 42.56 -8.78 -5.87
CA ARG A 1075 42.57 -10.19 -5.45
C ARG A 1075 41.18 -10.81 -5.24
N GLY A 1076 40.11 -10.09 -5.55
CA GLY A 1076 38.73 -10.59 -5.39
C GLY A 1076 38.30 -10.86 -3.94
N GLY A 1077 39.07 -10.39 -2.95
CA GLY A 1077 38.88 -10.72 -1.53
C GLY A 1077 37.66 -10.10 -0.87
N HIS A 1078 37.45 -10.52 0.38
CA HIS A 1078 36.32 -10.18 1.23
C HIS A 1078 36.75 -9.36 2.46
N LEU A 1079 35.88 -8.47 2.92
CA LEU A 1079 36.06 -7.67 4.14
C LEU A 1079 34.84 -7.80 5.04
N TYR A 1080 35.07 -8.12 6.31
CA TYR A 1080 34.06 -8.34 7.32
C TYR A 1080 34.21 -7.31 8.45
N VAL A 1081 33.12 -6.62 8.79
CA VAL A 1081 33.06 -5.66 9.91
C VAL A 1081 32.02 -6.16 10.91
N CYS A 1082 32.40 -6.33 12.18
CA CYS A 1082 31.50 -6.78 13.24
C CYS A 1082 31.57 -5.89 14.48
N GLY A 1083 30.43 -5.55 15.06
CA GLY A 1083 30.31 -4.85 16.34
C GLY A 1083 29.45 -3.58 16.29
N ASP A 1084 29.97 -2.49 16.83
CA ASP A 1084 29.22 -1.23 17.01
C ASP A 1084 28.93 -0.49 15.70
N VAL A 1085 27.72 0.07 15.59
CA VAL A 1085 27.26 0.81 14.39
C VAL A 1085 28.10 2.05 14.08
N THR A 1086 28.61 2.76 15.10
CA THR A 1086 29.48 3.93 14.92
C THR A 1086 30.84 3.49 14.36
N MET A 1087 31.39 2.41 14.91
CA MET A 1087 32.64 1.83 14.46
C MET A 1087 32.55 1.35 13.01
N ALA A 1088 31.46 0.65 12.65
CA ALA A 1088 31.24 0.23 11.27
C ALA A 1088 31.13 1.41 10.29
N GLY A 1089 30.43 2.48 10.68
CA GLY A 1089 30.35 3.71 9.89
C GLY A 1089 31.69 4.42 9.69
N ASP A 1090 32.59 4.39 10.69
CA ASP A 1090 33.93 4.97 10.58
C ASP A 1090 34.89 4.08 9.76
N VAL A 1091 34.76 2.75 9.86
CA VAL A 1091 35.47 1.79 9.00
C VAL A 1091 35.03 1.96 7.55
N LEU A 1092 33.73 2.06 7.27
CA LEU A 1092 33.17 2.25 5.92
C LEU A 1092 33.74 3.49 5.22
N LYS A 1093 33.71 4.64 5.91
CA LYS A 1093 34.31 5.90 5.42
C LYS A 1093 35.81 5.76 5.18
N THR A 1094 36.51 5.03 6.04
CA THR A 1094 37.96 4.83 5.90
C THR A 1094 38.29 3.90 4.73
N VAL A 1095 37.49 2.85 4.48
CA VAL A 1095 37.63 2.01 3.29
C VAL A 1095 37.36 2.82 2.01
N GLN A 1096 36.36 3.70 2.00
CA GLN A 1096 36.14 4.63 0.88
C GLN A 1096 37.35 5.56 0.65
N GLN A 1097 37.94 6.11 1.71
CA GLN A 1097 39.15 6.93 1.63
C GLN A 1097 40.33 6.14 1.06
N VAL A 1098 40.55 4.91 1.55
CA VAL A 1098 41.60 3.99 1.06
C VAL A 1098 41.41 3.67 -0.43
N LEU A 1099 40.19 3.33 -0.86
CA LEU A 1099 39.88 3.05 -2.27
C LEU A 1099 40.08 4.28 -3.16
N SER A 1100 39.70 5.47 -2.68
CA SER A 1100 39.92 6.76 -3.35
C SER A 1100 41.40 7.08 -3.53
N GLN A 1101 42.18 6.99 -2.44
CA GLN A 1101 43.61 7.33 -2.42
C GLN A 1101 44.47 6.34 -3.23
N HIS A 1102 44.30 5.04 -3.03
CA HIS A 1102 45.11 4.03 -3.71
C HIS A 1102 44.64 3.74 -5.14
N GLY A 1103 43.34 3.93 -5.44
CA GLY A 1103 42.80 3.79 -6.79
C GLY A 1103 42.92 5.04 -7.65
N ASN A 1104 43.29 6.19 -7.07
CA ASN A 1104 43.29 7.51 -7.72
C ASN A 1104 41.92 7.84 -8.36
N ILE A 1105 40.84 7.62 -7.60
CA ILE A 1105 39.44 7.83 -8.01
C ILE A 1105 38.71 8.78 -7.06
N SER A 1106 37.60 9.37 -7.49
CA SER A 1106 36.78 10.21 -6.63
C SER A 1106 36.18 9.42 -5.46
N LEU A 1107 35.89 10.10 -4.34
CA LEU A 1107 35.19 9.50 -3.19
C LEU A 1107 33.81 8.95 -3.58
N GLU A 1108 33.11 9.60 -4.51
CA GLU A 1108 31.86 9.10 -5.07
C GLU A 1108 32.06 7.76 -5.78
N LYS A 1109 33.11 7.63 -6.60
CA LYS A 1109 33.41 6.39 -7.31
C LYS A 1109 33.85 5.28 -6.36
N ALA A 1110 34.62 5.61 -5.33
CA ALA A 1110 34.92 4.69 -4.23
C ALA A 1110 33.64 4.24 -3.50
N GLY A 1111 32.68 5.14 -3.28
CA GLY A 1111 31.37 4.81 -2.73
C GLY A 1111 30.58 3.82 -3.59
N GLN A 1112 30.54 4.02 -4.91
CA GLN A 1112 29.93 3.09 -5.87
C GLN A 1112 30.59 1.70 -5.84
N ILE A 1113 31.92 1.64 -5.67
CA ILE A 1113 32.66 0.37 -5.51
C ILE A 1113 32.26 -0.34 -4.21
N VAL A 1114 32.15 0.38 -3.09
CA VAL A 1114 31.73 -0.20 -1.81
C VAL A 1114 30.29 -0.72 -1.86
N SER A 1115 29.36 0.01 -2.50
CA SER A 1115 28.01 -0.51 -2.77
C SER A 1115 28.06 -1.82 -3.55
N ARG A 1116 28.82 -1.88 -4.65
CA ARG A 1116 28.98 -3.11 -5.44
C ARG A 1116 29.56 -4.27 -4.62
N LEU A 1117 30.56 -4.02 -3.77
CA LEU A 1117 31.12 -5.06 -2.89
C LEU A 1117 30.08 -5.59 -1.88
N ARG A 1118 29.15 -4.74 -1.40
CA ARG A 1118 28.02 -5.17 -0.56
C ARG A 1118 26.99 -6.01 -1.33
N ASP A 1119 26.81 -5.78 -2.63
CA ASP A 1119 25.93 -6.57 -3.51
C ASP A 1119 26.54 -7.91 -3.91
N GLU A 1120 27.83 -7.91 -4.26
CA GLU A 1120 28.62 -9.11 -4.62
C GLU A 1120 28.83 -10.08 -3.44
N GLY A 1121 28.37 -9.72 -2.23
CA GLY A 1121 28.61 -10.51 -1.03
C GLY A 1121 30.09 -10.56 -0.65
N ARG A 1122 30.79 -9.43 -0.78
CA ARG A 1122 32.24 -9.27 -0.51
C ARG A 1122 32.57 -8.22 0.55
N TYR A 1123 31.63 -7.34 0.88
CA TYR A 1123 31.68 -6.45 2.05
C TYR A 1123 30.55 -6.84 3.00
N HIS A 1124 30.91 -7.38 4.16
CA HIS A 1124 30.00 -7.99 5.13
C HIS A 1124 29.95 -7.17 6.42
N GLU A 1125 28.75 -6.98 6.99
CA GLU A 1125 28.53 -6.18 8.20
C GLU A 1125 27.61 -6.93 9.17
N ASP A 1126 28.08 -7.12 10.41
CA ASP A 1126 27.31 -7.70 11.53
C ASP A 1126 27.23 -6.65 12.65
N ILE A 1127 26.06 -6.01 12.78
CA ILE A 1127 25.91 -4.75 13.54
C ILE A 1127 25.09 -4.97 14.81
N PHE A 1128 25.72 -4.77 15.97
CA PHE A 1128 25.09 -4.95 17.29
C PHE A 1128 24.28 -3.74 17.77
N GLY A 1129 24.21 -2.67 16.97
CA GLY A 1129 23.67 -1.37 17.37
C GLY A 1129 24.67 -0.52 18.17
N VAL A 1130 24.18 0.35 19.05
CA VAL A 1130 25.00 1.31 19.83
C VAL A 1130 25.49 0.67 21.14
N THR A 1131 26.64 -0.01 21.05
CA THR A 1131 27.26 -0.78 22.14
C THR A 1131 28.53 -0.14 22.69
N LEU A 1132 29.15 0.77 21.94
CA LEU A 1132 30.31 1.54 22.37
C LEU A 1132 29.90 2.98 22.72
N ARG A 1133 30.26 3.41 23.93
CA ARG A 1133 30.03 4.78 24.44
C ARG A 1133 28.57 5.23 24.37
N THR A 1134 27.63 4.33 24.62
CA THR A 1134 26.18 4.55 24.45
C THR A 1134 25.71 5.89 25.03
N PHE A 1135 26.15 6.28 26.24
CA PHE A 1135 25.82 7.61 26.81
C PHE A 1135 26.31 8.78 25.94
N GLU A 1136 27.61 8.85 25.61
CA GLU A 1136 28.20 9.93 24.78
C GLU A 1136 27.55 10.01 23.39
N VAL A 1137 27.37 8.86 22.73
CA VAL A 1137 26.84 8.76 21.37
C VAL A 1137 25.35 9.12 21.34
N THR A 1138 24.54 8.54 22.22
CA THR A 1138 23.10 8.80 22.27
C THR A 1138 22.80 10.22 22.72
N THR A 1139 23.50 10.78 23.72
CA THR A 1139 23.32 12.18 24.13
C THR A 1139 23.64 13.15 22.99
N ARG A 1140 24.74 12.94 22.26
CA ARG A 1140 25.09 13.76 21.09
C ARG A 1140 24.05 13.66 19.97
N LEU A 1141 23.66 12.43 19.60
CA LEU A 1141 22.71 12.18 18.52
C LEU A 1141 21.31 12.71 18.86
N ARG A 1142 20.84 12.53 20.10
CA ARG A 1142 19.57 13.08 20.57
C ARG A 1142 19.57 14.61 20.52
N SER A 1143 20.65 15.26 20.97
CA SER A 1143 20.77 16.73 20.92
C SER A 1143 20.73 17.24 19.47
N ALA A 1144 21.37 16.52 18.54
CA ALA A 1144 21.31 16.83 17.11
C ALA A 1144 19.94 16.50 16.47
N SER A 1145 19.27 15.44 16.91
CA SER A 1145 17.95 15.05 16.41
C SER A 1145 16.87 16.05 16.85
N ILE A 1146 16.85 16.45 18.12
CA ILE A 1146 15.96 17.51 18.64
C ILE A 1146 16.18 18.81 17.86
N ALA A 1147 17.43 19.30 17.76
CA ALA A 1147 17.72 20.54 17.02
C ALA A 1147 17.36 20.46 15.52
N GLN A 1148 17.38 19.27 14.91
CA GLN A 1148 16.93 19.09 13.53
C GLN A 1148 15.39 19.05 13.44
N SER A 1149 14.71 18.39 14.37
CA SER A 1149 13.24 18.35 14.45
C SER A 1149 12.64 19.73 14.74
N ASP A 1150 13.25 20.52 15.63
CA ASP A 1150 12.86 21.90 15.91
C ASP A 1150 12.96 22.75 14.64
N LYS A 1151 14.07 22.62 13.90
CA LYS A 1151 14.27 23.31 12.61
C LYS A 1151 13.29 22.85 11.53
N GLU A 1152 13.02 21.55 11.42
CA GLU A 1152 12.02 21.00 10.49
C GLU A 1152 10.61 21.47 10.85
N HIS A 1153 10.30 21.65 12.15
CA HIS A 1153 9.05 22.21 12.61
C HIS A 1153 8.93 23.71 12.32
N GLU A 1154 9.98 24.50 12.57
CA GLU A 1154 10.05 25.92 12.17
C GLU A 1154 9.87 26.08 10.66
N GLU A 1155 10.59 25.31 9.83
CA GLU A 1155 10.45 25.34 8.37
C GLU A 1155 9.03 24.90 7.92
N GLN A 1156 8.38 23.95 8.61
CA GLN A 1156 7.00 23.56 8.32
C GLN A 1156 5.99 24.67 8.72
N VAL A 1157 6.12 25.27 9.90
CA VAL A 1157 5.27 26.37 10.36
C VAL A 1157 5.45 27.59 9.46
N GLN A 1158 6.67 27.89 9.01
CA GLN A 1158 6.93 28.95 8.04
C GLN A 1158 6.21 28.70 6.71
N ARG A 1159 6.19 27.45 6.21
CA ARG A 1159 5.45 27.09 4.99
C ARG A 1159 3.94 27.12 5.16
N GLU A 1160 3.43 26.66 6.30
CA GLU A 1160 1.99 26.70 6.62
C GLU A 1160 1.49 28.14 6.80
N ASN A 1161 2.30 29.04 7.39
CA ASN A 1161 2.03 30.47 7.45
C ASN A 1161 2.08 31.13 6.07
N ASN A 1162 3.10 30.84 5.24
CA ASN A 1162 3.15 31.37 3.86
C ASN A 1162 1.93 30.92 3.02
N LEU A 1163 1.48 29.66 3.18
CA LEU A 1163 0.26 29.13 2.55
C LEU A 1163 -1.05 29.71 3.12
N ALA A 1164 -1.01 30.28 4.34
CA ALA A 1164 -2.13 31.02 4.92
C ALA A 1164 -2.14 32.48 4.43
N ASP A 1165 -0.97 33.13 4.35
CA ASP A 1165 -0.84 34.50 3.84
C ASP A 1165 -1.17 34.60 2.34
N GLU A 1166 -0.78 33.61 1.52
CA GLU A 1166 -1.23 33.52 0.12
C GLU A 1166 -2.76 33.41 -0.02
N LYS A 1167 -3.45 32.80 0.96
CA LYS A 1167 -4.91 32.73 1.00
C LYS A 1167 -5.58 34.00 1.55
N ILE A 1168 -4.85 34.84 2.27
CA ILE A 1168 -5.35 36.10 2.82
C ILE A 1168 -5.12 37.25 1.84
N GLN A 1169 -4.08 37.18 0.99
CA GLN A 1169 -3.78 38.21 -0.02
C GLN A 1169 -4.54 38.08 -1.34
N ASN A 1170 -5.33 37.01 -1.56
CA ASN A 1170 -6.11 36.84 -2.79
C ASN A 1170 -7.58 36.48 -2.49
N PRO A 1171 -8.47 37.49 -2.31
CA PRO A 1171 -9.89 37.29 -2.00
C PRO A 1171 -10.78 37.13 -3.26
N ASN A 1172 -10.23 36.60 -4.37
CA ASN A 1172 -10.90 36.41 -5.67
C ASN A 1172 -11.06 34.92 -6.00
#